data_AF-A0A1X0Q9S9-F1
#
_entry.id   AF-A0A1X0Q9S9-F1
#
_cell.length_a   1.000
_cell.length_b   1.000
_cell.length_c   1.000
_cell.angle_alpha   90.00
_cell.angle_beta   90.00
_cell.angle_gamma   90.00
#
_symmetry.space_group_name_H-M   'P 1'
#
loop_
_entity.id
_entity.type
_entity.pdbx_description
1 polymer ?
#
loop_
_entity_poly.entity_id
_entity_poly.type
_entity_poly.pdbx_seq_one_letter_code
_entity_poly.pdbx_strand_id
1 'polypeptide(L)'
;MQVENNLEKKEMDIEKKGYNLNSLSLEDIDPNLLIDITETMVKDFNLNSLPQIYQNKTKPSEFKRIANLAKGGFGEVYIVEKNGEYFAMKMMAKEQIQRNLYKTFFMNERNLLLKGDNVWSVRALQCIQDDIYIYFIMDFIPGGDLMNLFIGKNSTSEEEVRFYAAEAAYAIHKIHEYGYIHRDIKPDNIFIKEDGHLILGDFGSSALMVDGKIKSRHPIGTPDYVCKDVLDIDSNDGYDETVDFWGLGVVLYELIMGDVPFSSLSLKETYNKITTLDYKKIQDIPDDLSDLINHLITDRANRLDWKGIKTHPFFKSIDWDNLLAMKPPFIPKIKSANDNSNFNSSSDFKSEIFKTKCGYKDYIGFTYDPDAVKRLNPVKSGDNLNEMLSLKMLEIEDLNFTISELQNEKSSKVDEVKQISKNLLNISTELITKRDELHSLNGIMLNKTKEIKQLDADISRKTSLLKSENKSDLVLIDSIRKLNNTINTLDYANTINDIKTKAYSLYKENERLKNQIDILNINVSQTNEDELKNQIRIYKADLKTYEQRIEDEIDMRRKLEIDIKLLKESLNKENNKINRTWHVIDGKNGKAIKIVLENSIFTIEEKEYLNGRVFIRELKNNEYHYFSERKRNLALVIHLLEETIINSDSSTFSRRSIKSIEEEYKKEKEVFFGLEQLAVIVPNESAGEIFTQIKNSKKKINYLKSEISRVMKQSMNENQLINEISEESDNLHEYNNHRFIQKIVGKGTLCECCNDIITGVFCNAYYCKECHYTVHDYCYLLVDYSCETKKAIDKGKTIVIVCKSLEEKESLFKAGK
;
A
#
# COMPACT_ATOMS: atom_id res chain seq x y z
N MET A 1 -16.01 0.65 19.71
CA MET A 1 -15.73 1.15 21.08
C MET A 1 -15.40 2.63 21.17
N GLN A 2 -14.23 3.17 20.78
CA GLN A 2 -13.96 4.62 20.96
C GLN A 2 -14.71 5.54 19.97
N VAL A 3 -15.03 5.02 18.78
CA VAL A 3 -15.89 5.69 17.79
C VAL A 3 -17.37 5.61 18.18
N GLU A 4 -17.80 4.48 18.76
CA GLU A 4 -19.15 4.35 19.34
C GLU A 4 -19.29 5.21 20.59
N ASN A 5 -18.30 5.27 21.48
CA ASN A 5 -18.34 6.15 22.66
C ASN A 5 -18.32 7.65 22.28
N ASN A 6 -17.81 8.01 21.10
CA ASN A 6 -17.85 9.39 20.60
C ASN A 6 -19.14 9.72 19.84
N LEU A 7 -19.81 8.70 19.27
CA LEU A 7 -21.15 8.83 18.68
C LEU A 7 -22.22 8.82 19.77
N GLU A 8 -22.13 7.93 20.76
CA GLU A 8 -22.98 7.89 21.95
C GLU A 8 -22.77 9.12 22.84
N LYS A 9 -21.55 9.67 22.95
CA LYS A 9 -21.34 10.97 23.62
C LYS A 9 -21.92 12.14 22.83
N LYS A 10 -21.87 12.11 21.48
CA LYS A 10 -22.53 13.13 20.65
C LYS A 10 -24.05 13.00 20.65
N GLU A 11 -24.59 11.80 20.68
CA GLU A 11 -26.03 11.53 20.84
C GLU A 11 -26.50 11.93 22.24
N MET A 12 -25.73 11.61 23.30
CA MET A 12 -26.01 12.07 24.66
C MET A 12 -25.83 13.60 24.85
N ASP A 13 -24.94 14.26 24.11
CA ASP A 13 -24.80 15.72 24.13
C ASP A 13 -25.93 16.42 23.35
N ILE A 14 -26.52 15.76 22.35
CA ILE A 14 -27.72 16.23 21.63
C ILE A 14 -28.96 16.06 22.52
N GLU A 15 -29.08 14.95 23.25
CA GLU A 15 -30.16 14.73 24.23
C GLU A 15 -30.05 15.63 25.47
N LYS A 16 -28.83 15.86 26.00
CA LYS A 16 -28.62 16.74 27.17
C LYS A 16 -28.75 18.24 26.87
N LYS A 17 -28.61 18.65 25.60
CA LYS A 17 -28.86 20.04 25.17
C LYS A 17 -30.30 20.30 24.75
N GLY A 18 -31.18 19.30 24.82
CA GLY A 18 -32.61 19.50 24.57
C GLY A 18 -32.95 19.91 23.13
N TYR A 19 -32.14 19.54 22.14
CA TYR A 19 -32.49 19.75 20.73
C TYR A 19 -33.50 18.68 20.31
N ASN A 20 -34.77 18.96 20.55
CA ASN A 20 -35.85 18.24 19.90
C ASN A 20 -35.79 18.59 18.39
N LEU A 21 -35.55 17.61 17.52
CA LEU A 21 -35.50 17.82 16.06
C LEU A 21 -36.81 18.42 15.50
N ASN A 22 -37.91 18.33 16.24
CA ASN A 22 -39.18 19.00 15.94
C ASN A 22 -39.24 20.47 16.41
N SER A 23 -38.12 21.06 16.86
CA SER A 23 -38.05 22.43 17.40
C SER A 23 -36.95 23.31 16.81
N LEU A 24 -36.19 22.83 15.81
CA LEU A 24 -35.25 23.68 15.08
C LEU A 24 -36.04 24.70 14.26
N SER A 25 -35.93 25.97 14.62
CA SER A 25 -36.49 27.05 13.82
C SER A 25 -35.62 27.23 12.57
N LEU A 26 -36.22 27.64 11.45
CA LEU A 26 -35.51 27.98 10.20
C LEU A 26 -34.45 29.08 10.38
N GLU A 27 -34.43 29.76 11.51
CA GLU A 27 -33.48 30.80 11.88
C GLU A 27 -32.16 30.24 12.42
N ASP A 28 -32.09 28.94 12.74
CA ASP A 28 -30.94 28.27 13.36
C ASP A 28 -30.00 27.56 12.37
N ILE A 29 -30.36 27.49 11.07
CA ILE A 29 -29.56 26.81 10.05
C ILE A 29 -28.49 27.76 9.50
N ASP A 30 -27.21 27.38 9.58
CA ASP A 30 -26.10 28.14 9.00
C ASP A 30 -26.37 28.38 7.49
N PRO A 31 -26.52 29.65 7.06
CA PRO A 31 -26.81 29.96 5.66
C PRO A 31 -25.75 29.44 4.68
N ASN A 32 -24.49 29.32 5.10
CA ASN A 32 -23.42 28.76 4.26
C ASN A 32 -23.60 27.26 4.03
N LEU A 33 -24.02 26.53 5.06
CA LEU A 33 -24.35 25.11 4.95
C LEU A 33 -25.56 24.91 4.03
N LEU A 34 -26.56 25.79 4.13
CA LEU A 34 -27.72 25.79 3.23
C LEU A 34 -27.32 26.00 1.76
N ILE A 35 -26.37 26.91 1.48
CA ILE A 35 -25.81 27.11 0.14
C ILE A 35 -25.19 25.81 -0.38
N ASP A 36 -24.31 25.17 0.40
CA ASP A 36 -23.65 23.93 -0.03
C ASP A 36 -24.64 22.77 -0.24
N ILE A 37 -25.62 22.61 0.64
CA ILE A 37 -26.63 21.56 0.53
C ILE A 37 -27.49 21.78 -0.72
N THR A 38 -27.97 23.00 -0.94
CA THR A 38 -28.82 23.33 -2.09
C THR A 38 -28.06 23.18 -3.41
N GLU A 39 -26.80 23.59 -3.46
CA GLU A 39 -25.92 23.40 -4.61
C GLU A 39 -25.69 21.90 -4.88
N THR A 40 -25.40 21.12 -3.85
CA THR A 40 -25.23 19.66 -3.96
C THR A 40 -26.50 18.98 -4.48
N MET A 41 -27.68 19.33 -3.96
CA MET A 41 -28.95 18.75 -4.40
C MET A 41 -29.20 18.97 -5.90
N VAL A 42 -28.88 20.15 -6.44
CA VAL A 42 -29.02 20.42 -7.88
C VAL A 42 -27.94 19.73 -8.69
N LYS A 43 -26.68 19.89 -8.28
CA LYS A 43 -25.51 19.54 -9.10
C LYS A 43 -25.21 18.05 -9.08
N ASP A 44 -25.34 17.40 -7.92
CA ASP A 44 -24.98 15.98 -7.76
C ASP A 44 -26.20 15.07 -7.90
N PHE A 45 -27.40 15.55 -7.53
CA PHE A 45 -28.61 14.72 -7.47
C PHE A 45 -29.72 15.11 -8.47
N ASN A 46 -29.52 16.16 -9.28
CA ASN A 46 -30.52 16.67 -10.24
C ASN A 46 -31.92 16.92 -9.63
N LEU A 47 -31.98 17.26 -8.34
CA LEU A 47 -33.23 17.57 -7.67
C LEU A 47 -33.64 19.01 -7.96
N ASN A 48 -34.94 19.24 -8.19
CA ASN A 48 -35.52 20.58 -8.20
C ASN A 48 -35.35 21.20 -6.81
N SER A 49 -34.29 21.99 -6.64
CA SER A 49 -34.06 22.81 -5.45
C SER A 49 -34.36 24.28 -5.75
N LEU A 50 -34.04 25.20 -4.84
CA LEU A 50 -34.05 26.64 -5.07
C LEU A 50 -32.69 27.07 -5.63
N PRO A 51 -32.47 27.07 -6.96
CA PRO A 51 -31.20 27.55 -7.51
C PRO A 51 -30.89 28.99 -7.11
N GLN A 52 -31.91 29.79 -6.80
CA GLN A 52 -31.79 31.14 -6.25
C GLN A 52 -30.91 31.21 -4.99
N ILE A 53 -30.85 30.15 -4.16
CA ILE A 53 -30.06 30.14 -2.92
C ILE A 53 -28.56 30.08 -3.23
N TYR A 54 -28.12 29.14 -4.06
CA TYR A 54 -26.70 28.98 -4.37
C TYR A 54 -26.23 29.84 -5.56
N GLN A 55 -27.13 30.33 -6.43
CA GLN A 55 -26.77 31.22 -7.54
C GLN A 55 -26.18 32.56 -7.07
N ASN A 56 -26.53 32.98 -5.85
CA ASN A 56 -26.00 34.17 -5.20
C ASN A 56 -24.63 33.95 -4.55
N LYS A 57 -24.07 32.75 -4.60
CA LYS A 57 -22.71 32.46 -4.17
C LYS A 57 -21.71 33.23 -5.02
N THR A 58 -20.71 33.81 -4.36
CA THR A 58 -19.60 34.48 -5.00
C THR A 58 -18.87 33.50 -5.92
N LYS A 59 -18.64 33.91 -7.16
CA LYS A 59 -18.02 33.06 -8.18
C LYS A 59 -16.51 33.33 -8.25
N PRO A 60 -15.67 32.31 -8.46
CA PRO A 60 -14.24 32.50 -8.70
C PRO A 60 -13.94 33.45 -9.86
N SER A 61 -14.83 33.53 -10.86
CA SER A 61 -14.71 34.44 -12.00
C SER A 61 -14.83 35.94 -11.64
N GLU A 62 -15.33 36.26 -10.44
CA GLU A 62 -15.36 37.64 -9.93
C GLU A 62 -13.97 38.13 -9.49
N PHE A 63 -13.00 37.24 -9.34
CA PHE A 63 -11.63 37.55 -8.94
C PHE A 63 -10.71 37.55 -10.16
N LYS A 64 -10.17 38.72 -10.50
CA LYS A 64 -9.23 38.88 -11.61
C LYS A 64 -7.85 38.42 -11.17
N ARG A 65 -7.32 37.36 -11.77
CA ARG A 65 -5.95 36.86 -11.49
C ARG A 65 -4.91 37.87 -11.98
N ILE A 66 -4.00 38.24 -11.10
CA ILE A 66 -2.92 39.19 -11.37
C ILE A 66 -1.60 38.45 -11.60
N ALA A 67 -1.20 37.60 -10.66
CA ALA A 67 0.05 36.84 -10.72
C ALA A 67 -0.07 35.53 -9.92
N ASN A 68 0.70 34.51 -10.31
CA ASN A 68 0.88 33.30 -9.51
C ASN A 68 1.99 33.57 -8.49
N LEU A 69 1.71 33.35 -7.21
CA LEU A 69 2.65 33.54 -6.10
C LEU A 69 3.43 32.26 -5.79
N ALA A 70 2.75 31.12 -5.82
CA ALA A 70 3.31 29.84 -5.41
C ALA A 70 2.56 28.66 -6.03
N LYS A 71 3.30 27.57 -6.27
CA LYS A 71 2.75 26.24 -6.58
C LYS A 71 3.17 25.26 -5.48
N GLY A 72 2.20 24.80 -4.68
CA GLY A 72 2.41 23.83 -3.61
C GLY A 72 1.94 22.42 -3.98
N GLY A 73 2.20 21.43 -3.11
CA GLY A 73 1.79 20.04 -3.33
C GLY A 73 0.27 19.80 -3.35
N PHE A 74 -0.51 20.76 -2.84
CA PHE A 74 -1.97 20.65 -2.73
C PHE A 74 -2.74 21.68 -3.57
N GLY A 75 -2.06 22.63 -4.23
CA GLY A 75 -2.73 23.70 -4.97
C GLY A 75 -1.82 24.85 -5.41
N GLU A 76 -2.45 25.84 -6.04
CA GLU A 76 -1.79 27.04 -6.57
C GLU A 76 -2.30 28.29 -5.85
N VAL A 77 -1.42 29.26 -5.56
CA VAL A 77 -1.78 30.52 -4.90
C VAL A 77 -1.59 31.67 -5.89
N TYR A 78 -2.62 32.50 -6.05
CA TYR A 78 -2.61 33.66 -6.93
C TYR A 78 -2.87 34.95 -6.16
N ILE A 79 -2.22 36.05 -6.55
CA ILE A 79 -2.76 37.38 -6.27
C ILE A 79 -3.98 37.57 -7.16
N VAL A 80 -5.08 37.97 -6.56
CA VAL A 80 -6.31 38.33 -7.28
C VAL A 80 -6.80 39.70 -6.88
N GLU A 81 -7.52 40.35 -7.79
CA GLU A 81 -8.17 41.64 -7.56
C GLU A 81 -9.70 41.50 -7.66
N LYS A 82 -10.41 42.13 -6.73
CA LYS A 82 -11.86 42.27 -6.75
C LYS A 82 -12.23 43.64 -6.19
N ASN A 83 -12.98 44.44 -6.95
CA ASN A 83 -13.47 45.76 -6.56
C ASN A 83 -12.37 46.75 -6.12
N GLY A 84 -11.16 46.65 -6.68
CA GLY A 84 -10.01 47.49 -6.35
C GLY A 84 -9.19 47.01 -5.14
N GLU A 85 -9.60 45.91 -4.50
CA GLU A 85 -8.86 45.29 -3.39
C GLU A 85 -8.13 44.02 -3.85
N TYR A 86 -7.00 43.72 -3.20
CA TYR A 86 -6.13 42.61 -3.55
C TYR A 86 -6.17 41.52 -2.48
N PHE A 87 -6.20 40.27 -2.92
CA PHE A 87 -6.31 39.08 -2.07
C PHE A 87 -5.35 37.99 -2.53
N ALA A 88 -5.02 37.08 -1.63
CA ALA A 88 -4.38 35.82 -1.97
C ALA A 88 -5.46 34.74 -2.17
N MET A 89 -5.54 34.14 -3.34
CA MET A 89 -6.47 33.06 -3.67
C MET A 89 -5.71 31.74 -3.77
N LYS A 90 -5.88 30.85 -2.78
CA LYS A 90 -5.39 29.46 -2.83
C LYS A 90 -6.44 28.58 -3.49
N MET A 91 -6.07 27.96 -4.61
CA MET A 91 -6.89 27.08 -5.42
C MET A 91 -6.43 25.64 -5.27
N MET A 92 -7.33 24.72 -4.91
CA MET A 92 -7.00 23.30 -4.73
C MET A 92 -7.97 22.43 -5.53
N ALA A 93 -7.45 21.57 -6.40
CA ALA A 93 -8.28 20.72 -7.25
C ALA A 93 -8.92 19.60 -6.42
N LYS A 94 -10.25 19.45 -6.52
CA LYS A 94 -11.00 18.40 -5.83
C LYS A 94 -10.52 17.00 -6.22
N GLU A 95 -10.12 16.81 -7.48
CA GLU A 95 -9.53 15.55 -7.96
C GLU A 95 -8.23 15.20 -7.21
N GLN A 96 -7.35 16.17 -6.99
CA GLN A 96 -6.12 15.97 -6.23
C GLN A 96 -6.41 15.70 -4.75
N ILE A 97 -7.37 16.42 -4.16
CA ILE A 97 -7.80 16.19 -2.77
C ILE A 97 -8.35 14.77 -2.61
N GLN A 98 -9.16 14.27 -3.56
CA GLN A 98 -9.75 12.93 -3.51
C GLN A 98 -8.73 11.81 -3.63
N ARG A 99 -7.66 12.01 -4.41
CA ARG A 99 -6.55 11.04 -4.56
C ARG A 99 -5.68 10.95 -3.33
N ASN A 100 -5.61 12.01 -2.54
CA ASN A 100 -4.83 12.04 -1.31
C ASN A 100 -5.57 11.33 -0.17
N LEU A 101 -4.85 10.50 0.58
CA LEU A 101 -5.38 9.76 1.74
C LEU A 101 -5.80 10.69 2.90
N TYR A 102 -5.44 11.97 2.83
CA TYR A 102 -5.60 12.96 3.90
C TYR A 102 -6.73 13.96 3.62
N LYS A 103 -7.89 13.46 3.22
CA LYS A 103 -9.06 14.27 2.83
C LYS A 103 -9.54 15.28 3.88
N THR A 104 -9.15 15.17 5.15
CA THR A 104 -9.65 16.05 6.23
C THR A 104 -8.84 17.33 6.43
N PHE A 105 -7.66 17.47 5.82
CA PHE A 105 -6.76 18.60 6.11
C PHE A 105 -7.32 19.96 5.66
N PHE A 106 -8.00 20.01 4.51
CA PHE A 106 -8.56 21.27 4.00
C PHE A 106 -9.66 21.85 4.92
N MET A 107 -10.38 21.01 5.68
CA MET A 107 -11.38 21.48 6.66
C MET A 107 -10.71 22.02 7.93
N ASN A 108 -9.59 21.42 8.37
CA ASN A 108 -8.81 21.97 9.48
C ASN A 108 -8.20 23.33 9.09
N GLU A 109 -7.60 23.40 7.91
CA GLU A 109 -7.06 24.65 7.34
C GLU A 109 -8.15 25.72 7.24
N ARG A 110 -9.32 25.39 6.67
CA ARG A 110 -10.49 26.28 6.62
C ARG A 110 -10.85 26.80 8.01
N ASN A 111 -11.07 25.91 8.96
CA ASN A 111 -11.57 26.30 10.27
C ASN A 111 -10.57 27.15 11.05
N LEU A 112 -9.27 26.93 10.86
CA LEU A 112 -8.22 27.76 11.46
C LEU A 112 -8.11 29.12 10.75
N LEU A 113 -8.09 29.15 9.42
CA LEU A 113 -8.09 30.40 8.64
C LEU A 113 -9.28 31.30 8.97
N LEU A 114 -10.47 30.73 9.23
CA LEU A 114 -11.65 31.51 9.63
C LEU A 114 -11.57 32.06 11.06
N LYS A 115 -10.70 31.49 11.92
CA LYS A 115 -10.40 32.04 13.26
C LYS A 115 -9.30 33.10 13.23
N GLY A 116 -8.56 33.21 12.12
CA GLY A 116 -7.45 34.14 11.99
C GLY A 116 -7.86 35.59 12.23
N ASP A 117 -6.92 36.38 12.71
CA ASP A 117 -7.15 37.76 13.17
C ASP A 117 -6.51 38.82 12.28
N ASN A 118 -5.72 38.43 11.27
CA ASN A 118 -4.87 39.31 10.47
C ASN A 118 -3.88 40.13 11.31
N VAL A 119 -3.57 39.65 12.52
CA VAL A 119 -2.56 40.24 13.41
C VAL A 119 -1.38 39.29 13.48
N TRP A 120 -1.65 38.04 13.88
CA TRP A 120 -0.66 36.99 14.09
C TRP A 120 -0.86 35.78 13.19
N SER A 121 -2.05 35.65 12.60
CA SER A 121 -2.38 34.57 11.66
C SER A 121 -3.16 35.09 10.47
N VAL A 122 -2.79 34.61 9.27
CA VAL A 122 -3.50 34.89 8.02
C VAL A 122 -4.94 34.41 8.17
N ARG A 123 -5.88 35.25 7.73
CA ARG A 123 -7.31 34.95 7.79
C ARG A 123 -7.87 34.66 6.40
N ALA A 124 -8.81 33.72 6.33
CA ALA A 124 -9.68 33.59 5.17
C ALA A 124 -10.90 34.51 5.31
N LEU A 125 -11.13 35.33 4.31
CA LEU A 125 -12.30 36.20 4.19
C LEU A 125 -13.48 35.45 3.57
N GLN A 126 -13.20 34.56 2.62
CA GLN A 126 -14.19 33.70 1.96
C GLN A 126 -13.58 32.33 1.67
N CYS A 127 -14.39 31.29 1.81
CA CYS A 127 -14.09 29.93 1.35
C CYS A 127 -15.20 29.53 0.38
N ILE A 128 -14.88 29.29 -0.89
CA ILE A 128 -15.88 28.97 -1.92
C ILE A 128 -15.44 27.75 -2.71
N GLN A 129 -16.37 27.12 -3.42
CA GLN A 129 -16.10 25.92 -4.21
C GLN A 129 -16.90 25.93 -5.51
N ASP A 130 -16.37 25.29 -6.54
CA ASP A 130 -17.08 25.01 -7.80
C ASP A 130 -17.00 23.51 -8.14
N ASP A 131 -17.33 23.16 -9.39
CA ASP A 131 -17.37 21.77 -9.86
C ASP A 131 -15.96 21.10 -9.84
N ILE A 132 -14.86 21.86 -9.78
CA ILE A 132 -13.49 21.36 -10.00
C ILE A 132 -12.55 21.69 -8.82
N TYR A 133 -12.71 22.85 -8.17
CA TYR A 133 -11.78 23.36 -7.16
C TYR A 133 -12.51 23.80 -5.89
N ILE A 134 -11.75 23.81 -4.79
CA ILE A 134 -12.03 24.62 -3.61
C ILE A 134 -11.09 25.83 -3.60
N TYR A 135 -11.55 26.93 -3.04
CA TYR A 135 -10.89 28.23 -3.05
C TYR A 135 -10.88 28.84 -1.65
N PHE A 136 -9.71 29.27 -1.20
CA PHE A 136 -9.55 30.13 -0.03
C PHE A 136 -9.20 31.53 -0.51
N ILE A 137 -10.03 32.52 -0.19
CA ILE A 137 -9.77 33.93 -0.40
C ILE A 137 -9.24 34.49 0.91
N MET A 138 -7.97 34.85 0.93
CA MET A 138 -7.21 35.20 2.13
C MET A 138 -6.63 36.60 2.02
N ASP A 139 -6.24 37.17 3.16
CA ASP A 139 -5.46 38.40 3.20
C ASP A 139 -4.17 38.23 2.37
N PHE A 140 -3.88 39.21 1.50
CA PHE A 140 -2.62 39.24 0.75
C PHE A 140 -1.54 39.92 1.58
N ILE A 141 -0.41 39.22 1.78
CA ILE A 141 0.71 39.73 2.60
C ILE A 141 1.88 40.12 1.68
N PRO A 142 2.04 41.42 1.34
CA PRO A 142 2.97 41.86 0.29
C PRO A 142 4.46 41.85 0.68
N GLY A 143 4.78 41.72 1.97
CA GLY A 143 6.18 41.77 2.44
C GLY A 143 6.98 40.49 2.19
N GLY A 144 6.34 39.43 1.68
CA GLY A 144 6.99 38.14 1.40
C GLY A 144 7.19 37.30 2.66
N ASP A 145 8.03 36.28 2.54
CA ASP A 145 8.37 35.34 3.62
C ASP A 145 9.64 35.76 4.40
N LEU A 146 9.81 35.18 5.59
CA LEU A 146 10.93 35.45 6.49
C LEU A 146 12.27 35.05 5.84
N MET A 147 12.31 34.03 4.98
CA MET A 147 13.53 33.63 4.31
C MET A 147 14.05 34.74 3.40
N ASN A 148 13.21 35.29 2.53
CA ASN A 148 13.62 36.35 1.59
C ASN A 148 14.11 37.62 2.31
N LEU A 149 13.68 37.86 3.56
CA LEU A 149 14.19 38.96 4.39
C LEU A 149 15.68 38.79 4.74
N PHE A 150 16.12 37.55 4.97
CA PHE A 150 17.48 37.24 5.41
C PHE A 150 18.40 36.77 4.29
N ILE A 151 17.85 36.18 3.22
CA ILE A 151 18.56 35.83 1.98
C ILE A 151 19.02 37.13 1.29
N GLY A 152 20.22 37.62 1.64
CA GLY A 152 20.83 38.82 1.08
C GLY A 152 21.41 39.80 2.11
N LYS A 153 21.16 39.60 3.41
CA LYS A 153 21.88 40.32 4.47
C LYS A 153 23.21 39.62 4.76
N ASN A 154 24.32 40.36 4.67
CA ASN A 154 25.65 39.84 5.00
C ASN A 154 25.82 39.47 6.49
N SER A 155 24.97 40.03 7.36
CA SER A 155 24.93 39.74 8.79
C SER A 155 23.59 40.13 9.39
N THR A 156 22.99 39.25 10.20
CA THR A 156 21.80 39.54 11.00
C THR A 156 22.21 39.85 12.43
N SER A 157 21.74 40.96 12.99
CA SER A 157 22.02 41.32 14.38
C SER A 157 21.19 40.49 15.35
N GLU A 158 21.70 40.27 16.56
CA GLU A 158 20.97 39.55 17.62
C GLU A 158 19.64 40.23 17.97
N GLU A 159 19.57 41.57 17.91
CA GLU A 159 18.33 42.32 18.15
C GLU A 159 17.25 42.04 17.10
N GLU A 160 17.64 41.90 15.83
CA GLU A 160 16.74 41.50 14.74
C GLU A 160 16.22 40.08 14.96
N VAL A 161 17.10 39.13 15.27
CA VAL A 161 16.71 37.74 15.57
C VAL A 161 15.77 37.70 16.76
N ARG A 162 16.09 38.43 17.83
CA ARG A 162 15.28 38.47 19.06
C ARG A 162 13.87 38.98 18.81
N PHE A 163 13.74 40.05 18.01
CA PHE A 163 12.44 40.61 17.65
C PHE A 163 11.58 39.57 16.90
N TYR A 164 12.08 39.03 15.79
CA TYR A 164 11.29 38.09 14.98
C TYR A 164 11.07 36.74 15.69
N ALA A 165 12.02 36.28 16.51
CA ALA A 165 11.84 35.10 17.35
C ALA A 165 10.70 35.29 18.36
N ALA A 166 10.59 36.49 18.97
CA ALA A 166 9.54 36.80 19.92
C ALA A 166 8.16 36.85 19.24
N GLU A 167 8.06 37.51 18.09
CA GLU A 167 6.81 37.55 17.32
C GLU A 167 6.39 36.17 16.81
N ALA A 168 7.35 35.39 16.28
CA ALA A 168 7.07 34.02 15.85
C ALA A 168 6.58 33.15 17.00
N ALA A 169 7.24 33.21 18.16
CA ALA A 169 6.82 32.47 19.35
C ALA A 169 5.40 32.87 19.80
N TYR A 170 5.09 34.17 19.81
CA TYR A 170 3.77 34.67 20.18
C TYR A 170 2.70 34.26 19.16
N ALA A 171 3.00 34.35 17.87
CA ALA A 171 2.10 33.93 16.81
C ALA A 171 1.80 32.42 16.86
N ILE A 172 2.82 31.59 17.10
CA ILE A 172 2.66 30.14 17.32
C ILE A 172 1.74 29.91 18.53
N HIS A 173 1.99 30.60 19.64
CA HIS A 173 1.13 30.49 20.82
C HIS A 173 -0.32 30.88 20.53
N LYS A 174 -0.59 31.88 19.69
CA LYS A 174 -1.95 32.24 19.27
C LYS A 174 -2.65 31.11 18.52
N ILE A 175 -1.94 30.40 17.64
CA ILE A 175 -2.48 29.19 16.98
C ILE A 175 -2.83 28.12 18.02
N HIS A 176 -1.98 27.93 19.04
CA HIS A 176 -2.24 26.98 20.14
C HIS A 176 -3.47 27.38 20.97
N GLU A 177 -3.68 28.68 21.24
CA GLU A 177 -4.88 29.20 21.91
C GLU A 177 -6.17 28.92 21.11
N TYR A 178 -6.09 28.86 19.78
CA TYR A 178 -7.22 28.42 18.95
C TYR A 178 -7.50 26.91 19.02
N GLY A 179 -6.64 26.15 19.71
CA GLY A 179 -6.73 24.71 19.89
C GLY A 179 -6.02 23.91 18.80
N TYR A 180 -5.17 24.53 17.97
CA TYR A 180 -4.50 23.88 16.84
C TYR A 180 -2.99 23.78 17.07
N ILE A 181 -2.37 22.78 16.45
CA ILE A 181 -0.91 22.70 16.26
C ILE A 181 -0.65 22.91 14.77
N HIS A 182 0.33 23.76 14.43
CA HIS A 182 0.64 24.13 13.06
C HIS A 182 1.29 22.97 12.30
N ARG A 183 2.29 22.32 12.91
CA ARG A 183 3.06 21.16 12.42
C ARG A 183 3.95 21.38 11.19
N ASP A 184 4.09 22.62 10.73
CA ASP A 184 4.94 22.97 9.57
C ASP A 184 5.51 24.38 9.73
N ILE A 185 6.06 24.66 10.92
CA ILE A 185 6.74 25.93 11.20
C ILE A 185 8.09 25.90 10.47
N LYS A 186 8.19 26.78 9.48
CA LYS A 186 9.37 27.01 8.64
C LYS A 186 9.32 28.44 8.12
N PRO A 187 10.44 29.00 7.65
CA PRO A 187 10.47 30.41 7.32
C PRO A 187 9.69 30.76 6.05
N ASP A 188 9.38 29.81 5.15
CA ASP A 188 8.44 30.00 4.03
C ASP A 188 6.98 30.27 4.47
N ASN A 189 6.60 29.78 5.67
CA ASN A 189 5.24 29.90 6.21
C ASN A 189 5.12 31.07 7.21
N ILE A 190 6.21 31.80 7.43
CA ILE A 190 6.29 32.97 8.29
C ILE A 190 6.39 34.19 7.38
N PHE A 191 5.34 35.00 7.31
CA PHE A 191 5.28 36.16 6.41
C PHE A 191 5.57 37.46 7.14
N ILE A 192 6.02 38.46 6.39
CA ILE A 192 6.22 39.83 6.87
C ILE A 192 5.13 40.74 6.28
N LYS A 193 4.41 41.45 7.15
CA LYS A 193 3.40 42.43 6.76
C LYS A 193 4.04 43.72 6.26
N GLU A 194 3.20 44.61 5.70
CA GLU A 194 3.63 45.91 5.19
C GLU A 194 4.24 46.83 6.26
N ASP A 195 3.82 46.65 7.52
CA ASP A 195 4.33 47.39 8.67
C ASP A 195 5.64 46.81 9.23
N GLY A 196 6.09 45.66 8.72
CA GLY A 196 7.31 44.97 9.15
C GLY A 196 7.10 43.90 10.22
N HIS A 197 5.89 43.75 10.75
CA HIS A 197 5.55 42.72 11.73
C HIS A 197 5.27 41.36 11.08
N LEU A 198 5.49 40.29 11.83
CA LEU A 198 5.31 38.92 11.40
C LEU A 198 3.84 38.47 11.42
N ILE A 199 3.47 37.58 10.50
CA ILE A 199 2.19 36.87 10.49
C ILE A 199 2.39 35.42 10.01
N LEU A 200 1.77 34.44 10.68
CA LEU A 200 1.83 33.03 10.26
C LEU A 200 0.81 32.71 9.18
N GLY A 201 1.16 31.85 8.23
CA GLY A 201 0.25 31.33 7.22
C GLY A 201 0.55 29.89 6.82
N ASP A 202 -0.17 29.41 5.80
CA ASP A 202 -0.20 28.01 5.31
C ASP A 202 -0.52 26.96 6.38
N PHE A 203 -1.81 26.83 6.68
CA PHE A 203 -2.32 25.90 7.70
C PHE A 203 -2.70 24.52 7.14
N GLY A 204 -2.24 24.17 5.94
CA GLY A 204 -2.57 22.89 5.28
C GLY A 204 -2.10 21.65 6.06
N SER A 205 -1.09 21.83 6.91
CA SER A 205 -0.57 20.79 7.81
C SER A 205 -1.17 20.85 9.21
N SER A 206 -2.02 21.82 9.54
CA SER A 206 -2.49 22.03 10.91
C SER A 206 -3.53 21.00 11.35
N ALA A 207 -3.62 20.77 12.66
CA ALA A 207 -4.62 19.86 13.22
C ALA A 207 -5.11 20.32 14.60
N LEU A 208 -6.39 20.07 14.84
CA LEU A 208 -7.06 20.37 16.10
C LEU A 208 -6.58 19.39 17.19
N MET A 209 -6.19 19.94 18.34
CA MET A 209 -5.84 19.17 19.53
C MET A 209 -7.10 18.58 20.18
N VAL A 210 -6.97 17.35 20.67
CA VAL A 210 -7.98 16.69 21.50
C VAL A 210 -7.32 16.39 22.84
N ASP A 211 -7.86 16.96 23.92
CA ASP A 211 -7.27 16.88 25.27
C ASP A 211 -5.80 17.35 25.32
N GLY A 212 -5.46 18.40 24.55
CA GLY A 212 -4.12 18.98 24.49
C GLY A 212 -3.10 18.17 23.67
N LYS A 213 -3.53 17.16 22.92
CA LYS A 213 -2.62 16.32 22.11
C LYS A 213 -3.17 15.99 20.72
N ILE A 214 -2.28 15.56 19.84
CA ILE A 214 -2.58 15.02 18.51
C ILE A 214 -2.14 13.55 18.44
N LYS A 215 -3.05 12.65 18.06
CA LYS A 215 -2.80 11.21 17.89
C LYS A 215 -2.47 10.79 16.45
N SER A 216 -2.09 11.75 15.60
CA SER A 216 -1.74 11.48 14.20
C SER A 216 -0.34 10.87 14.12
N ARG A 217 -0.21 9.71 13.46
CA ARG A 217 1.05 8.96 13.30
C ARG A 217 1.77 9.23 11.97
N HIS A 218 1.42 10.32 11.28
CA HIS A 218 1.95 10.60 9.95
C HIS A 218 2.88 11.80 10.01
N PRO A 219 4.15 11.64 9.59
CA PRO A 219 5.03 12.78 9.42
C PRO A 219 4.49 13.64 8.28
N ILE A 220 4.06 14.85 8.63
CA ILE A 220 3.55 15.88 7.73
C ILE A 220 4.42 17.11 7.96
N GLY A 221 4.68 17.87 6.90
CA GLY A 221 5.56 19.05 6.92
C GLY A 221 6.85 18.84 6.12
N THR A 222 7.65 19.89 6.00
CA THR A 222 8.96 19.81 5.33
C THR A 222 9.95 19.00 6.19
N PRO A 223 10.54 17.91 5.66
CA PRO A 223 11.35 16.95 6.43
C PRO A 223 12.41 17.56 7.35
N ASP A 224 13.08 18.63 6.91
CA ASP A 224 14.16 19.29 7.65
C ASP A 224 13.70 20.03 8.94
N TYR A 225 12.40 20.33 9.06
CA TYR A 225 11.80 21.04 10.18
C TYR A 225 10.97 20.13 11.10
N VAL A 226 10.75 18.88 10.70
CA VAL A 226 9.91 17.94 11.44
C VAL A 226 10.52 17.64 12.81
N CYS A 227 9.71 17.76 13.86
CA CYS A 227 10.10 17.42 15.21
C CYS A 227 10.25 15.89 15.38
N LYS A 228 11.28 15.44 16.11
CA LYS A 228 11.51 14.01 16.40
C LYS A 228 10.30 13.32 17.03
N ASP A 229 9.52 14.05 17.83
CA ASP A 229 8.30 13.57 18.48
C ASP A 229 7.20 13.18 17.48
N VAL A 230 7.19 13.80 16.31
CA VAL A 230 6.26 13.47 15.21
C VAL A 230 6.71 12.21 14.48
N LEU A 231 8.00 11.87 14.54
CA LEU A 231 8.60 10.66 13.97
C LEU A 231 8.52 9.45 14.91
N ASP A 232 8.21 9.66 16.19
CA ASP A 232 8.15 8.59 17.20
C ASP A 232 6.83 7.79 17.10
N ILE A 233 6.90 6.69 16.34
CA ILE A 233 5.78 5.78 16.04
C ILE A 233 5.37 4.95 17.27
N ASP A 234 6.26 4.78 18.25
CA ASP A 234 6.04 3.90 19.41
C ASP A 234 5.19 4.57 20.51
N SER A 235 5.08 5.89 20.50
CA SER A 235 4.27 6.64 21.45
C SER A 235 2.77 6.54 21.14
N ASN A 236 2.05 5.67 21.86
CA ASN A 236 0.58 5.62 21.80
C ASN A 236 -0.11 6.90 22.34
N ASP A 237 0.66 7.78 22.99
CA ASP A 237 0.19 9.01 23.61
C ASP A 237 0.11 10.23 22.67
N GLY A 238 0.70 10.15 21.47
CA GLY A 238 0.76 11.28 20.54
C GLY A 238 1.73 12.39 20.95
N TYR A 239 1.59 13.57 20.34
CA TYR A 239 2.41 14.77 20.62
C TYR A 239 1.55 15.99 20.95
N ASP A 240 2.16 16.94 21.63
CA ASP A 240 1.56 18.20 22.10
C ASP A 240 2.08 19.40 21.28
N GLU A 241 1.64 20.60 21.64
CA GLU A 241 1.93 21.83 20.92
C GLU A 241 3.42 22.23 20.92
N THR A 242 4.25 21.63 21.77
CA THR A 242 5.68 21.96 21.85
C THR A 242 6.45 21.59 20.58
N VAL A 243 5.88 20.77 19.70
CA VAL A 243 6.46 20.43 18.39
C VAL A 243 6.60 21.65 17.47
N ASP A 244 5.75 22.67 17.60
CA ASP A 244 5.87 23.90 16.80
C ASP A 244 7.05 24.77 17.30
N PHE A 245 7.34 24.73 18.60
CA PHE A 245 8.51 25.42 19.17
C PHE A 245 9.82 24.75 18.80
N TRP A 246 9.84 23.43 18.55
CA TRP A 246 10.96 22.78 17.86
C TRP A 246 11.19 23.41 16.47
N GLY A 247 10.12 23.56 15.68
CA GLY A 247 10.18 24.20 14.37
C GLY A 247 10.76 25.61 14.45
N LEU A 248 10.34 26.40 15.44
CA LEU A 248 10.94 27.70 15.73
C LEU A 248 12.45 27.58 16.00
N GLY A 249 12.89 26.61 16.80
CA GLY A 249 14.32 26.36 17.04
C GLY A 249 15.10 26.08 15.76
N VAL A 250 14.53 25.28 14.85
CA VAL A 250 15.12 24.98 13.54
C VAL A 250 15.23 26.25 12.68
N VAL A 251 14.19 27.09 12.65
CA VAL A 251 14.21 28.40 11.97
C VAL A 251 15.34 29.27 12.54
N LEU A 252 15.44 29.41 13.86
CA LEU A 252 16.48 30.24 14.48
C LEU A 252 17.89 29.72 14.19
N TYR A 253 18.08 28.40 14.17
CA TYR A 253 19.34 27.80 13.77
C TYR A 253 19.70 28.17 12.33
N GLU A 254 18.76 28.03 11.39
CA GLU A 254 18.98 28.33 9.97
C GLU A 254 19.30 29.81 9.76
N LEU A 255 18.60 30.71 10.43
CA LEU A 255 18.87 32.16 10.35
C LEU A 255 20.30 32.53 10.76
N ILE A 256 20.89 31.77 11.68
CA ILE A 256 22.25 32.01 12.18
C ILE A 256 23.30 31.30 11.32
N MET A 257 23.03 30.04 10.98
CA MET A 257 24.01 29.16 10.34
C MET A 257 23.97 29.23 8.81
N GLY A 258 22.89 29.76 8.23
CA GLY A 258 22.62 29.78 6.79
C GLY A 258 22.14 28.45 6.23
N ASP A 259 22.16 27.37 7.02
CA ASP A 259 21.73 26.02 6.68
C ASP A 259 20.88 25.45 7.83
N VAL A 260 19.94 24.57 7.50
CA VAL A 260 19.15 23.82 8.49
C VAL A 260 20.02 22.76 9.24
N PRO A 261 19.72 22.47 10.52
CA PRO A 261 20.58 21.65 11.38
C PRO A 261 20.71 20.19 10.93
N PHE A 262 19.66 19.61 10.34
CA PHE A 262 19.58 18.18 10.07
C PHE A 262 19.64 17.80 8.58
N SER A 263 20.00 18.74 7.71
CA SER A 263 20.01 18.49 6.25
C SER A 263 20.90 17.30 5.87
N SER A 264 20.43 16.50 4.92
CA SER A 264 21.20 15.44 4.27
C SER A 264 20.74 15.23 2.84
N LEU A 265 21.50 14.46 2.07
CA LEU A 265 21.17 14.10 0.68
C LEU A 265 20.01 13.11 0.58
N SER A 266 19.65 12.44 1.69
CA SER A 266 18.54 11.48 1.73
C SER A 266 17.60 11.72 2.91
N LEU A 267 16.29 11.58 2.66
CA LEU A 267 15.24 11.72 3.69
C LEU A 267 15.46 10.80 4.89
N LYS A 268 15.95 9.57 4.63
CA LYS A 268 16.24 8.60 5.69
C LYS A 268 17.36 9.08 6.61
N GLU A 269 18.40 9.68 6.06
CA GLU A 269 19.49 10.25 6.87
C GLU A 269 19.04 11.50 7.61
N THR A 270 18.25 12.38 6.98
CA THR A 270 17.65 13.54 7.65
C THR A 270 16.85 13.10 8.89
N TYR A 271 15.97 12.11 8.75
CA TYR A 271 15.22 11.56 9.88
C TYR A 271 16.09 10.86 10.92
N ASN A 272 17.16 10.17 10.50
CA ASN A 272 18.12 9.61 11.44
C ASN A 272 18.79 10.72 12.27
N LYS A 273 19.27 11.78 11.62
CA LYS A 273 19.89 12.93 12.30
C LYS A 273 18.91 13.62 13.27
N ILE A 274 17.65 13.80 12.86
CA ILE A 274 16.59 14.36 13.72
C ILE A 274 16.37 13.49 14.96
N THR A 275 16.22 12.17 14.78
CA THR A 275 15.94 11.24 15.88
C THR A 275 17.12 11.11 16.85
N THR A 276 18.36 11.14 16.34
CA THR A 276 19.59 11.08 17.14
C THR A 276 20.09 12.43 17.63
N LEU A 277 19.44 13.54 17.27
CA LEU A 277 19.88 14.91 17.53
C LEU A 277 21.31 15.19 17.02
N ASP A 278 21.66 14.62 15.86
CA ASP A 278 22.98 14.78 15.24
C ASP A 278 23.01 15.99 14.30
N TYR A 279 23.48 17.12 14.83
CA TYR A 279 23.70 18.36 14.09
C TYR A 279 24.90 19.14 14.62
N LYS A 280 25.44 20.02 13.78
CA LYS A 280 26.56 20.89 14.15
C LYS A 280 26.10 21.86 15.24
N LYS A 281 26.66 21.76 16.45
CA LYS A 281 26.41 22.76 17.49
C LYS A 281 26.98 24.11 17.07
N ILE A 282 26.22 25.17 17.32
CA ILE A 282 26.61 26.53 16.97
C ILE A 282 27.78 26.94 17.88
N GLN A 283 28.84 27.46 17.27
CA GLN A 283 29.98 28.06 17.95
C GLN A 283 29.95 29.57 17.65
N ASP A 284 30.48 30.39 18.55
CA ASP A 284 30.60 31.85 18.36
C ASP A 284 29.27 32.63 18.25
N ILE A 285 28.24 32.22 19.02
CA ILE A 285 27.00 33.00 19.20
C ILE A 285 26.79 33.40 20.67
N PRO A 286 25.95 34.41 20.95
CA PRO A 286 25.59 34.78 22.32
C PRO A 286 25.04 33.60 23.12
N ASP A 287 25.49 33.47 24.37
CA ASP A 287 25.15 32.34 25.25
C ASP A 287 23.63 32.13 25.36
N ASP A 288 22.86 33.22 25.54
CA ASP A 288 21.40 33.16 25.68
C ASP A 288 20.69 32.67 24.42
N LEU A 289 21.17 33.03 23.22
CA LEU A 289 20.59 32.57 21.96
C LEU A 289 20.91 31.09 21.71
N SER A 290 22.15 30.69 22.01
CA SER A 290 22.54 29.28 21.93
C SER A 290 21.73 28.43 22.90
N ASP A 291 21.53 28.93 24.12
CA ASP A 291 20.77 28.24 25.16
C ASP A 291 19.31 28.06 24.75
N LEU A 292 18.68 29.12 24.19
CA LEU A 292 17.32 29.03 23.66
C LEU A 292 17.21 27.94 22.58
N ILE A 293 18.07 27.96 21.57
CA ILE A 293 18.03 26.97 20.46
C ILE A 293 18.23 25.55 21.00
N ASN A 294 19.15 25.35 21.94
CA ASN A 294 19.38 24.04 22.56
C ASN A 294 18.17 23.55 23.35
N HIS A 295 17.38 24.45 23.95
CA HIS A 295 16.15 24.11 24.66
C HIS A 295 14.91 24.00 23.76
N LEU A 296 15.00 24.43 22.50
CA LEU A 296 13.96 24.20 21.48
C LEU A 296 14.22 22.92 20.69
N ILE A 297 15.46 22.69 20.27
CA ILE A 297 15.93 21.51 19.52
C ILE A 297 16.47 20.44 20.51
N THR A 298 15.55 19.86 21.28
CA THR A 298 15.83 18.84 22.30
C THR A 298 14.69 17.83 22.44
N ASP A 299 14.87 16.84 23.30
CA ASP A 299 13.84 15.87 23.67
C ASP A 299 12.65 16.54 24.36
N ARG A 300 11.44 15.98 24.19
CA ARG A 300 10.20 16.53 24.75
C ARG A 300 10.29 16.94 26.21
N ALA A 301 10.95 16.15 27.05
CA ALA A 301 11.05 16.38 28.49
C ALA A 301 11.79 17.69 28.86
N ASN A 302 12.70 18.14 27.99
CA ASN A 302 13.52 19.34 28.22
C ASN A 302 13.09 20.52 27.35
N ARG A 303 12.11 20.32 26.43
CA ARG A 303 11.70 21.33 25.47
C ARG A 303 10.91 22.42 26.17
N LEU A 304 11.23 23.68 25.90
CA LEU A 304 10.47 24.80 26.45
C LEU A 304 9.05 24.85 25.88
N ASP A 305 8.09 25.02 26.77
CA ASP A 305 6.73 25.41 26.43
C ASP A 305 6.63 26.94 26.30
N TRP A 306 5.43 27.44 26.02
CA TRP A 306 5.17 28.88 25.92
C TRP A 306 5.64 29.68 27.15
N LYS A 307 5.41 29.15 28.36
CA LYS A 307 5.80 29.83 29.60
C LYS A 307 7.32 29.91 29.72
N GLY A 308 8.00 28.81 29.43
CA GLY A 308 9.45 28.73 29.40
C GLY A 308 10.07 29.72 28.43
N ILE A 309 9.56 29.76 27.19
CA ILE A 309 10.00 30.70 26.14
C ILE A 309 9.80 32.15 26.60
N LYS A 310 8.61 32.51 27.11
CA LYS A 310 8.32 33.88 27.55
C LYS A 310 9.27 34.38 28.64
N THR A 311 9.75 33.49 29.50
CA THR A 311 10.67 33.82 30.61
C THR A 311 12.16 33.64 30.29
N HIS A 312 12.50 33.18 29.10
CA HIS A 312 13.89 32.86 28.74
C HIS A 312 14.77 34.12 28.72
N PRO A 313 16.03 34.08 29.24
CA PRO A 313 16.92 35.24 29.29
C PRO A 313 17.12 35.97 27.95
N PHE A 314 17.15 35.21 26.85
CA PHE A 314 17.22 35.75 25.49
C PHE A 314 16.15 36.83 25.20
N PHE A 315 14.94 36.71 25.77
CA PHE A 315 13.83 37.65 25.56
C PHE A 315 13.71 38.71 26.66
N LYS A 316 14.73 38.93 27.50
CA LYS A 316 14.68 39.88 28.61
C LYS A 316 14.33 41.31 28.20
N SER A 317 14.67 41.72 26.98
CA SER A 317 14.38 43.07 26.45
C SER A 317 13.02 43.17 25.73
N ILE A 318 12.25 42.08 25.65
CA ILE A 318 10.98 42.04 24.93
C ILE A 318 9.83 42.43 25.87
N ASP A 319 9.02 43.38 25.42
CA ASP A 319 7.74 43.70 26.05
C ASP A 319 6.63 42.87 25.40
N TRP A 320 6.36 41.71 26.01
CA TRP A 320 5.36 40.75 25.51
C TRP A 320 3.93 41.30 25.49
N ASP A 321 3.62 42.30 26.30
CA ASP A 321 2.26 42.85 26.39
C ASP A 321 2.03 43.94 25.32
N ASN A 322 3.11 44.49 24.75
CA ASN A 322 3.06 45.55 23.73
C ASN A 322 3.90 45.22 22.47
N LEU A 323 4.02 43.93 22.09
CA LEU A 323 4.82 43.50 20.94
C LEU A 323 4.53 44.29 19.65
N LEU A 324 3.26 44.50 19.31
CA LEU A 324 2.84 45.24 18.11
C LEU A 324 3.18 46.73 18.15
N ALA A 325 3.49 47.29 19.33
CA ALA A 325 3.93 48.67 19.45
C ALA A 325 5.46 48.80 19.34
N MET A 326 6.20 47.70 19.44
CA MET A 326 7.64 47.68 19.26
C MET A 326 7.98 47.95 17.78
N LYS A 327 8.99 48.78 17.54
CA LYS A 327 9.38 49.15 16.17
C LYS A 327 10.02 47.95 15.45
N PRO A 328 9.50 47.50 14.29
CA PRO A 328 10.10 46.43 13.52
C PRO A 328 11.50 46.79 13.02
N PRO A 329 12.45 45.83 13.02
CA PRO A 329 13.81 46.07 12.52
C PRO A 329 13.86 46.32 11.02
N PHE A 330 12.93 45.72 10.27
CA PHE A 330 12.81 45.88 8.83
C PHE A 330 11.37 46.16 8.44
N ILE A 331 11.18 47.13 7.54
CA ILE A 331 9.90 47.45 6.93
C ILE A 331 10.06 47.24 5.41
N PRO A 332 9.29 46.33 4.79
CA PRO A 332 9.42 46.02 3.37
C PRO A 332 9.08 47.23 2.50
N LYS A 333 9.83 47.42 1.41
CA LYS A 333 9.54 48.48 0.43
C LYS A 333 8.48 48.00 -0.55
N ILE A 334 7.24 48.39 -0.31
CA ILE A 334 6.09 48.03 -1.14
C ILE A 334 5.76 49.21 -2.06
N LYS A 335 5.78 48.99 -3.38
CA LYS A 335 5.53 50.03 -4.40
C LYS A 335 4.05 50.30 -4.62
N SER A 336 3.22 49.27 -4.49
CA SER A 336 1.77 49.29 -4.74
C SER A 336 1.07 48.13 -4.04
N ALA A 337 -0.25 48.18 -3.91
CA ALA A 337 -1.04 47.15 -3.23
C ALA A 337 -0.99 45.76 -3.90
N ASN A 338 -0.53 45.68 -5.15
CA ASN A 338 -0.32 44.44 -5.89
C ASN A 338 1.17 44.07 -6.04
N ASP A 339 2.06 44.77 -5.33
CA ASP A 339 3.49 44.53 -5.43
C ASP A 339 3.81 43.10 -4.99
N ASN A 340 4.39 42.33 -5.90
CA ASN A 340 4.80 40.95 -5.69
C ASN A 340 6.32 40.79 -5.79
N SER A 341 7.08 41.88 -5.76
CA SER A 341 8.54 41.86 -5.92
C SER A 341 9.29 41.18 -4.76
N ASN A 342 8.64 41.01 -3.60
CA ASN A 342 9.16 40.26 -2.47
C ASN A 342 8.86 38.75 -2.56
N PHE A 343 8.21 38.29 -3.63
CA PHE A 343 8.00 36.88 -3.93
C PHE A 343 8.93 36.47 -5.07
N ASN A 344 9.54 35.30 -4.95
CA ASN A 344 10.38 34.76 -6.02
C ASN A 344 9.52 34.54 -7.27
N SER A 345 9.75 35.35 -8.31
CA SER A 345 9.06 35.23 -9.59
C SER A 345 9.53 33.96 -10.30
N SER A 346 8.93 32.83 -9.98
CA SER A 346 9.08 31.61 -10.76
C SER A 346 8.32 31.78 -12.08
N SER A 347 8.97 32.41 -13.04
CA SER A 347 8.63 32.26 -14.45
C SER A 347 8.61 30.76 -14.78
N ASP A 348 7.49 30.29 -15.32
CA ASP A 348 7.25 28.94 -15.89
C ASP A 348 6.67 27.84 -15.00
N PHE A 349 5.78 28.16 -14.05
CA PHE A 349 4.83 27.13 -13.61
C PHE A 349 3.79 26.87 -14.71
N LYS A 350 3.91 25.73 -15.41
CA LYS A 350 2.79 25.21 -16.21
C LYS A 350 1.65 24.87 -15.26
N SER A 351 0.57 25.65 -15.32
CA SER A 351 -0.65 25.38 -14.59
C SER A 351 -1.21 24.04 -15.02
N GLU A 352 -1.45 23.14 -14.07
CA GLU A 352 -2.11 21.87 -14.36
C GLU A 352 -3.60 22.12 -14.59
N ILE A 353 -4.08 21.77 -15.79
CA ILE A 353 -5.48 21.99 -16.15
C ILE A 353 -6.28 20.77 -15.70
N PHE A 354 -6.96 20.87 -14.56
CA PHE A 354 -7.96 19.90 -14.15
C PHE A 354 -9.28 20.17 -14.87
N LYS A 355 -9.85 19.13 -15.47
CA LYS A 355 -11.15 19.17 -16.18
C LYS A 355 -12.20 18.25 -15.54
N THR A 356 -11.78 17.37 -14.63
CA THR A 356 -12.67 16.43 -13.97
C THR A 356 -13.58 17.18 -13.01
N LYS A 357 -14.89 17.03 -13.20
CA LYS A 357 -15.86 17.53 -12.23
C LYS A 357 -15.95 16.54 -11.07
N CYS A 358 -15.65 17.01 -9.87
CA CYS A 358 -15.79 16.26 -8.64
C CYS A 358 -16.97 16.85 -7.88
N GLY A 359 -18.01 16.04 -7.65
CA GLY A 359 -19.26 16.48 -7.00
C GLY A 359 -19.05 17.21 -5.66
N TYR A 360 -20.11 17.85 -5.17
CA TYR A 360 -20.10 18.69 -3.98
C TYR A 360 -20.25 17.90 -2.68
N LYS A 361 -20.76 16.67 -2.73
CA LYS A 361 -21.09 15.84 -1.56
C LYS A 361 -19.96 15.74 -0.51
N ASP A 362 -18.71 15.53 -0.94
CA ASP A 362 -17.56 15.39 -0.02
C ASP A 362 -17.06 16.72 0.57
N TYR A 363 -17.61 17.84 0.09
CA TYR A 363 -17.18 19.20 0.40
C TYR A 363 -18.30 20.04 1.02
N ILE A 364 -19.42 19.41 1.42
CA ILE A 364 -20.50 20.10 2.13
C ILE A 364 -19.97 20.69 3.44
N GLY A 365 -20.26 21.96 3.68
CA GLY A 365 -19.77 22.71 4.83
C GLY A 365 -18.44 23.41 4.59
N PHE A 366 -17.89 23.36 3.37
CA PHE A 366 -16.70 24.12 3.01
C PHE A 366 -17.03 25.60 2.74
N THR A 367 -18.21 25.91 2.22
CA THR A 367 -18.53 27.30 1.88
C THR A 367 -18.54 28.18 3.15
N TYR A 368 -17.95 29.35 3.02
CA TYR A 368 -18.06 30.49 3.92
C TYR A 368 -18.04 31.75 3.03
N ASP A 369 -19.21 32.34 2.82
CA ASP A 369 -19.40 33.47 1.92
C ASP A 369 -20.31 34.53 2.56
N PRO A 370 -19.75 35.44 3.37
CA PRO A 370 -20.52 36.50 4.01
C PRO A 370 -21.31 37.37 3.03
N ASP A 371 -20.82 37.55 1.81
CA ASP A 371 -21.50 38.35 0.79
C ASP A 371 -22.75 37.64 0.25
N ALA A 372 -22.66 36.32 0.02
CA ALA A 372 -23.83 35.52 -0.35
C ALA A 372 -24.88 35.50 0.76
N VAL A 373 -24.45 35.34 2.01
CA VAL A 373 -25.36 35.39 3.17
C VAL A 373 -26.07 36.75 3.27
N LYS A 374 -25.35 37.86 3.07
CA LYS A 374 -25.95 39.21 3.00
C LYS A 374 -26.97 39.33 1.87
N ARG A 375 -26.73 38.72 0.71
CA ARG A 375 -27.67 38.69 -0.43
C ARG A 375 -28.91 37.83 -0.17
N LEU A 376 -28.82 36.82 0.71
CA LEU A 376 -29.97 35.98 1.09
C LEU A 376 -30.91 36.65 2.10
N ASN A 377 -30.39 37.43 3.04
CA ASN A 377 -31.20 38.13 4.05
C ASN A 377 -32.33 39.03 3.48
N PRO A 378 -32.19 39.78 2.38
CA PRO A 378 -33.30 40.53 1.78
C PRO A 378 -34.40 39.66 1.16
N VAL A 379 -34.15 38.38 0.88
CA VAL A 379 -35.13 37.44 0.29
C VAL A 379 -36.16 36.94 1.33
N LYS A 380 -35.93 37.14 2.64
CA LYS A 380 -36.85 36.75 3.73
C LYS A 380 -38.18 37.53 3.77
N SER A 381 -38.46 38.42 2.81
CA SER A 381 -39.64 39.30 2.78
C SER A 381 -40.71 38.91 1.75
N GLY A 382 -40.90 37.62 1.48
CA GLY A 382 -41.96 37.17 0.59
C GLY A 382 -42.49 35.78 0.94
N ASP A 383 -43.82 35.68 1.04
CA ASP A 383 -44.65 34.55 1.48
C ASP A 383 -44.43 33.19 0.76
N ASN A 384 -43.47 33.07 -0.16
CA ASN A 384 -43.22 31.87 -0.97
C ASN A 384 -42.35 30.79 -0.28
N LEU A 385 -41.52 31.14 0.72
CA LEU A 385 -40.57 30.18 1.30
C LEU A 385 -41.27 29.16 2.23
N ASN A 386 -42.24 29.62 3.03
CA ASN A 386 -42.95 28.79 4.01
C ASN A 386 -43.90 27.78 3.36
N GLU A 387 -44.57 28.16 2.27
CA GLU A 387 -45.47 27.28 1.53
C GLU A 387 -44.69 26.14 0.83
N MET A 388 -43.47 26.44 0.39
CA MET A 388 -42.59 25.49 -0.30
C MET A 388 -41.81 24.58 0.67
N LEU A 389 -41.47 25.08 1.86
CA LEU A 389 -40.93 24.27 2.97
C LEU A 389 -41.92 23.22 3.46
N SER A 390 -43.20 23.56 3.49
CA SER A 390 -44.27 22.63 3.85
C SER A 390 -44.34 21.43 2.89
N LEU A 391 -44.14 21.66 1.59
CA LEU A 391 -44.08 20.60 0.57
C LEU A 391 -42.79 19.76 0.65
N LYS A 392 -41.65 20.37 0.99
CA LYS A 392 -40.37 19.66 1.18
C LYS A 392 -40.32 18.87 2.49
N MET A 393 -41.04 19.30 3.54
CA MET A 393 -41.19 18.53 4.78
C MET A 393 -41.88 17.18 4.55
N LEU A 394 -42.85 17.12 3.62
CA LEU A 394 -43.49 15.85 3.22
C LEU A 394 -42.52 14.92 2.46
N GLU A 395 -41.64 15.45 1.59
CA GLU A 395 -40.57 14.66 0.96
C GLU A 395 -39.51 14.20 1.97
N ILE A 396 -39.22 15.02 2.99
CA ILE A 396 -38.32 14.67 4.10
C ILE A 396 -38.94 13.59 4.98
N GLU A 397 -40.25 13.58 5.21
CA GLU A 397 -40.94 12.50 5.92
C GLU A 397 -40.84 11.16 5.18
N ASP A 398 -40.97 11.17 3.85
CA ASP A 398 -40.85 9.98 3.00
C ASP A 398 -39.39 9.47 2.92
N LEU A 399 -38.43 10.40 2.86
CA LEU A 399 -37.00 10.09 3.00
C LEU A 399 -36.65 9.61 4.41
N ASN A 400 -37.27 10.14 5.46
CA ASN A 400 -37.07 9.69 6.85
C ASN A 400 -37.64 8.29 7.06
N PHE A 401 -38.74 7.93 6.38
CA PHE A 401 -39.25 6.56 6.35
C PHE A 401 -38.22 5.61 5.72
N THR A 402 -37.64 6.01 4.59
CA THR A 402 -36.59 5.25 3.90
C THR A 402 -35.29 5.17 4.73
N ILE A 403 -34.91 6.26 5.39
CA ILE A 403 -33.76 6.31 6.32
C ILE A 403 -34.02 5.43 7.54
N SER A 404 -35.25 5.38 8.06
CA SER A 404 -35.63 4.49 9.16
C SER A 404 -35.49 3.02 8.78
N GLU A 405 -35.89 2.63 7.56
CA GLU A 405 -35.63 1.28 7.04
C GLU A 405 -34.13 0.98 6.94
N LEU A 406 -33.35 1.92 6.38
CA LEU A 406 -31.89 1.79 6.27
C LEU A 406 -31.17 1.84 7.63
N GLN A 407 -31.71 2.56 8.63
CA GLN A 407 -31.19 2.62 10.00
C GLN A 407 -31.48 1.33 10.74
N ASN A 408 -32.63 0.69 10.52
CA ASN A 408 -32.92 -0.65 11.04
C ASN A 408 -31.97 -1.69 10.44
N GLU A 409 -31.70 -1.60 9.13
CA GLU A 409 -30.72 -2.45 8.46
C GLU A 409 -29.29 -2.19 8.97
N LYS A 410 -28.93 -0.92 9.21
CA LYS A 410 -27.66 -0.52 9.84
C LYS A 410 -27.55 -1.03 11.28
N SER A 411 -28.62 -0.96 12.09
CA SER A 411 -28.62 -1.47 13.47
C SER A 411 -28.34 -2.97 13.50
N SER A 412 -28.97 -3.74 12.60
CA SER A 412 -28.70 -5.16 12.43
C SER A 412 -27.24 -5.44 12.08
N LYS A 413 -26.65 -4.66 11.16
CA LYS A 413 -25.23 -4.75 10.80
C LYS A 413 -24.29 -4.31 11.92
N VAL A 414 -24.67 -3.31 12.73
CA VAL A 414 -23.89 -2.82 13.87
C VAL A 414 -23.87 -3.86 14.99
N ASP A 415 -24.96 -4.55 15.25
CA ASP A 415 -24.99 -5.67 16.21
C ASP A 415 -24.10 -6.83 15.77
N GLU A 416 -24.05 -7.11 14.46
CA GLU A 416 -23.13 -8.07 13.86
C GLU A 416 -21.66 -7.65 14.07
N VAL A 417 -21.35 -6.35 13.88
CA VAL A 417 -20.01 -5.79 14.12
C VAL A 417 -19.65 -5.74 15.61
N LYS A 418 -20.61 -5.46 16.51
CA LYS A 418 -20.41 -5.50 17.97
C LYS A 418 -20.07 -6.91 18.43
N GLN A 419 -20.73 -7.92 17.86
CA GLN A 419 -20.43 -9.32 18.12
C GLN A 419 -19.02 -9.68 17.65
N ILE A 420 -18.62 -9.22 16.46
CA ILE A 420 -17.26 -9.41 15.93
C ILE A 420 -16.22 -8.68 16.79
N SER A 421 -16.49 -7.45 17.25
CA SER A 421 -15.61 -6.69 18.15
C SER A 421 -15.45 -7.37 19.51
N LYS A 422 -16.51 -7.95 20.06
CA LYS A 422 -16.45 -8.70 21.33
C LYS A 422 -15.62 -9.98 21.18
N ASN A 423 -15.73 -10.66 20.04
CA ASN A 423 -14.89 -11.80 19.71
C ASN A 423 -13.42 -11.40 19.53
N LEU A 424 -13.14 -10.27 18.86
CA LEU A 424 -11.80 -9.71 18.71
C LEU A 424 -11.18 -9.31 20.04
N LEU A 425 -11.97 -8.74 20.95
CA LEU A 425 -11.51 -8.37 22.29
C LEU A 425 -11.09 -9.61 23.09
N ASN A 426 -11.89 -10.69 23.04
CA ASN A 426 -11.56 -11.96 23.69
C ASN A 426 -10.28 -12.59 23.12
N ILE A 427 -10.12 -12.57 21.79
CA ILE A 427 -8.90 -13.04 21.13
C ILE A 427 -7.69 -12.19 21.56
N SER A 428 -7.86 -10.87 21.67
CA SER A 428 -6.82 -9.96 22.16
C SER A 428 -6.38 -10.29 23.58
N THR A 429 -7.32 -10.52 24.51
CA THR A 429 -6.97 -10.93 25.89
C THR A 429 -6.27 -12.28 25.93
N GLU A 430 -6.68 -13.24 25.09
CA GLU A 430 -6.05 -14.55 24.99
C GLU A 430 -4.63 -14.47 24.38
N LEU A 431 -4.39 -13.53 23.48
CA LEU A 431 -3.05 -13.28 22.93
C LEU A 431 -2.12 -12.63 23.96
N ILE A 432 -2.64 -11.76 24.83
CA ILE A 432 -1.88 -11.15 25.93
C ILE A 432 -1.46 -12.23 26.94
N THR A 433 -2.37 -13.12 27.34
CA THR A 433 -2.02 -14.22 28.26
C THR A 433 -1.03 -15.19 27.62
N LYS A 434 -1.17 -15.50 26.32
CA LYS A 434 -0.19 -16.31 25.58
C LYS A 434 1.19 -15.64 25.48
N ARG A 435 1.26 -14.32 25.38
CA ARG A 435 2.51 -13.57 25.39
C ARG A 435 3.24 -13.69 26.73
N ASP A 436 2.52 -13.61 27.84
CA ASP A 436 3.09 -13.75 29.18
C ASP A 436 3.60 -15.18 29.43
N GLU A 437 2.86 -16.20 28.95
CA GLU A 437 3.33 -17.59 28.93
C GLU A 437 4.62 -17.76 28.13
N LEU A 438 4.73 -17.10 26.97
CA LEU A 438 5.89 -17.16 26.07
C LEU A 438 7.13 -16.49 26.69
N HIS A 439 6.95 -15.42 27.47
CA HIS A 439 8.03 -14.81 28.24
C HIS A 439 8.57 -15.75 29.33
N SER A 440 7.70 -16.53 29.99
CA SER A 440 8.16 -17.54 30.96
C SER A 440 8.96 -18.67 30.30
N LEU A 441 8.52 -19.12 29.12
CA LEU A 441 9.17 -20.18 28.34
C LEU A 441 10.54 -19.75 27.80
N ASN A 442 10.70 -18.47 27.43
CA ASN A 442 11.99 -17.92 27.02
C ASN A 442 13.03 -17.93 28.16
N GLY A 443 12.60 -17.70 29.41
CA GLY A 443 13.46 -17.87 30.59
C GLY A 443 13.96 -19.31 30.76
N ILE A 444 13.11 -20.30 30.51
CA ILE A 444 13.45 -21.73 30.58
C ILE A 444 14.39 -22.13 29.42
N MET A 445 14.13 -21.63 28.22
CA MET A 445 14.99 -21.83 27.03
C MET A 445 16.41 -21.34 27.28
N LEU A 446 16.58 -20.16 27.89
CA LEU A 446 17.91 -19.61 28.19
C LEU A 446 18.74 -20.52 29.11
N ASN A 447 18.09 -21.18 30.07
CA ASN A 447 18.75 -22.16 30.95
C ASN A 447 19.11 -23.45 30.19
N LYS A 448 18.23 -23.95 29.31
CA LYS A 448 18.52 -25.14 28.49
C LYS A 448 19.63 -24.89 27.47
N THR A 449 19.75 -23.68 26.92
CA THR A 449 20.88 -23.32 26.04
C THR A 449 22.22 -23.35 26.77
N LYS A 450 22.25 -23.03 28.08
CA LYS A 450 23.47 -23.16 28.89
C LYS A 450 23.87 -24.62 29.11
N GLU A 451 22.91 -25.52 29.37
CA GLU A 451 23.15 -26.97 29.46
C GLU A 451 23.69 -27.55 28.14
N ILE A 452 23.13 -27.15 26.98
CA ILE A 452 23.56 -27.64 25.66
C ILE A 452 25.02 -27.26 25.38
N LYS A 453 25.43 -26.04 25.69
CA LYS A 453 26.82 -25.60 25.52
C LYS A 453 27.81 -26.41 26.36
N GLN A 454 27.37 -26.92 27.50
CA GLN A 454 28.19 -27.77 28.36
C GLN A 454 28.36 -29.17 27.75
N LEU A 455 27.30 -29.73 27.15
CA LEU A 455 27.33 -31.02 26.47
C LEU A 455 28.18 -31.00 25.18
N ASP A 456 28.17 -29.91 24.42
CA ASP A 456 28.98 -29.76 23.20
C ASP A 456 30.49 -29.77 23.49
N ALA A 457 30.90 -29.23 24.64
CA ALA A 457 32.27 -29.28 25.10
C ALA A 457 32.72 -30.72 25.41
N ASP A 458 31.82 -31.53 26.00
CA ASP A 458 32.08 -32.94 26.29
C ASP A 458 32.15 -33.81 25.03
N ILE A 459 31.30 -33.53 24.03
CA ILE A 459 31.31 -34.22 22.73
C ILE A 459 32.64 -33.95 22.01
N SER A 460 33.07 -32.69 21.96
CA SER A 460 34.32 -32.31 21.29
C SER A 460 35.54 -33.05 21.86
N ARG A 461 35.53 -33.31 23.17
CA ARG A 461 36.58 -34.06 23.88
C ARG A 461 36.59 -35.54 23.53
N LYS A 462 35.41 -36.16 23.33
CA LYS A 462 35.26 -37.55 22.89
C LYS A 462 35.63 -37.74 21.43
N THR A 463 35.35 -36.77 20.56
CA THR A 463 35.69 -36.83 19.12
C THR A 463 37.20 -36.83 18.87
N SER A 464 38.01 -36.19 19.73
CA SER A 464 39.47 -36.27 19.63
C SER A 464 40.04 -37.66 19.94
N LEU A 465 39.35 -38.47 20.74
CA LEU A 465 39.78 -39.83 21.12
C LEU A 465 39.49 -40.87 20.02
N LEU A 466 38.55 -40.60 19.12
CA LEU A 466 38.13 -41.51 18.04
C LEU A 466 39.01 -41.43 16.77
N LYS A 467 39.99 -40.52 16.73
CA LYS A 467 40.84 -40.29 15.53
C LYS A 467 41.97 -41.30 15.33
N SER A 468 42.14 -42.31 16.21
CA SER A 468 43.25 -43.26 16.12
C SER A 468 42.95 -44.59 15.40
N GLU A 469 41.75 -44.83 14.89
CA GLU A 469 41.46 -46.09 14.18
C GLU A 469 40.68 -45.89 12.87
N ASN A 470 41.14 -46.60 11.83
CA ASN A 470 40.62 -46.79 10.48
C ASN A 470 40.99 -45.76 9.37
N LYS A 471 41.82 -46.25 8.43
CA LYS A 471 42.56 -45.51 7.39
C LYS A 471 41.96 -45.62 5.98
N SER A 472 40.79 -46.21 5.77
CA SER A 472 40.21 -46.46 4.44
C SER A 472 39.21 -45.42 3.95
N ASP A 473 38.54 -44.68 4.85
CA ASP A 473 37.52 -43.68 4.45
C ASP A 473 38.13 -42.31 4.08
N LEU A 474 39.42 -42.11 4.35
CA LEU A 474 40.09 -40.82 4.17
C LEU A 474 40.26 -40.40 2.70
N VAL A 475 40.36 -41.34 1.76
CA VAL A 475 40.60 -41.02 0.34
C VAL A 475 39.33 -40.53 -0.36
N LEU A 476 38.17 -41.10 -0.02
CA LEU A 476 36.88 -40.71 -0.57
C LEU A 476 36.41 -39.37 0.04
N ILE A 477 36.61 -39.19 1.34
CA ILE A 477 36.31 -37.94 2.05
C ILE A 477 37.17 -36.78 1.52
N ASP A 478 38.45 -37.01 1.20
CA ASP A 478 39.33 -35.96 0.66
C ASP A 478 38.94 -35.54 -0.77
N SER A 479 38.43 -36.49 -1.57
CA SER A 479 37.93 -36.23 -2.92
C SER A 479 36.61 -35.44 -2.90
N ILE A 480 35.68 -35.82 -2.02
CA ILE A 480 34.42 -35.08 -1.78
C ILE A 480 34.71 -33.68 -1.20
N ARG A 481 35.69 -33.55 -0.32
CA ARG A 481 36.08 -32.26 0.29
C ARG A 481 36.74 -31.33 -0.74
N LYS A 482 37.55 -31.85 -1.66
CA LYS A 482 38.09 -31.08 -2.81
C LYS A 482 36.98 -30.61 -3.74
N LEU A 483 36.00 -31.47 -4.06
CA LEU A 483 34.85 -31.09 -4.89
C LEU A 483 33.97 -30.02 -4.23
N ASN A 484 33.67 -30.18 -2.93
CA ASN A 484 32.91 -29.19 -2.16
C ASN A 484 33.64 -27.86 -2.02
N ASN A 485 34.97 -27.87 -1.88
CA ASN A 485 35.74 -26.63 -1.84
C ASN A 485 35.70 -25.89 -3.17
N THR A 486 35.76 -26.59 -4.32
CA THR A 486 35.59 -25.96 -5.64
C THR A 486 34.18 -25.40 -5.86
N ILE A 487 33.15 -26.07 -5.33
CA ILE A 487 31.75 -25.58 -5.35
C ILE A 487 31.57 -24.35 -4.45
N ASN A 488 32.29 -24.29 -3.32
CA ASN A 488 32.20 -23.18 -2.37
C ASN A 488 33.08 -21.97 -2.74
N THR A 489 34.18 -22.15 -3.50
CA THR A 489 35.05 -21.04 -3.94
C THR A 489 34.51 -20.29 -5.15
N LEU A 490 33.66 -20.92 -5.97
CA LEU A 490 32.92 -20.24 -7.03
C LEU A 490 31.54 -19.88 -6.49
N ASP A 491 31.39 -18.63 -6.08
CA ASP A 491 30.20 -18.10 -5.41
C ASP A 491 29.02 -17.92 -6.40
N TYR A 492 28.59 -19.03 -7.01
CA TYR A 492 27.58 -19.07 -8.06
C TYR A 492 26.24 -18.49 -7.62
N ALA A 493 25.92 -18.55 -6.32
CA ALA A 493 24.71 -17.95 -5.77
C ALA A 493 24.76 -16.41 -5.89
N ASN A 494 25.91 -15.80 -5.56
CA ASN A 494 26.11 -14.37 -5.69
C ASN A 494 26.21 -13.94 -7.16
N THR A 495 26.91 -14.70 -8.01
CA THR A 495 26.96 -14.43 -9.46
C THR A 495 25.58 -14.50 -10.11
N ILE A 496 24.75 -15.50 -9.75
CA ILE A 496 23.36 -15.61 -10.25
C ILE A 496 22.50 -14.45 -9.74
N ASN A 497 22.72 -13.99 -8.50
CA ASN A 497 21.97 -12.87 -7.94
C ASN A 497 22.36 -11.54 -8.61
N ASP A 498 23.65 -11.31 -8.88
CA ASP A 498 24.14 -10.16 -9.63
C ASP A 498 23.59 -10.13 -11.07
N ILE A 499 23.55 -11.29 -11.73
CA ILE A 499 22.95 -11.45 -13.06
C ILE A 499 21.44 -11.12 -13.02
N LYS A 500 20.70 -11.58 -11.99
CA LYS A 500 19.27 -11.25 -11.81
C LYS A 500 19.04 -9.76 -11.61
N THR A 501 19.85 -9.11 -10.78
CA THR A 501 19.74 -7.67 -10.51
C THR A 501 20.06 -6.85 -11.76
N LYS A 502 21.08 -7.24 -12.54
CA LYS A 502 21.40 -6.61 -13.84
C LYS A 502 20.27 -6.80 -14.85
N ALA A 503 19.75 -8.01 -15.02
CA ALA A 503 18.62 -8.27 -15.92
C ALA A 503 17.36 -7.47 -15.54
N TYR A 504 17.05 -7.36 -14.25
CA TYR A 504 15.92 -6.56 -13.77
C TYR A 504 16.09 -5.05 -14.05
N SER A 505 17.31 -4.52 -13.87
CA SER A 505 17.59 -3.12 -14.19
C SER A 505 17.43 -2.81 -15.68
N LEU A 506 17.92 -3.71 -16.56
CA LEU A 506 17.77 -3.58 -18.00
C LEU A 506 16.31 -3.69 -18.45
N TYR A 507 15.51 -4.53 -17.79
CA TYR A 507 14.07 -4.65 -18.08
C TYR A 507 13.31 -3.36 -17.78
N LYS A 508 13.61 -2.71 -16.63
CA LYS A 508 12.99 -1.44 -16.24
C LYS A 508 13.35 -0.30 -17.19
N GLU A 509 14.59 -0.29 -17.69
CA GLU A 509 15.05 0.70 -18.67
C GLU A 509 14.39 0.46 -20.05
N ASN A 510 14.20 -0.80 -20.42
CA ASN A 510 13.48 -1.21 -21.64
C ASN A 510 11.99 -0.80 -21.60
N GLU A 511 11.32 -0.98 -20.46
CA GLU A 511 9.93 -0.53 -20.26
C GLU A 511 9.80 1.00 -20.37
N ARG A 512 10.77 1.74 -19.82
CA ARG A 512 10.84 3.21 -19.95
C ARG A 512 10.97 3.65 -21.40
N LEU A 513 11.81 2.98 -22.19
CA LEU A 513 11.98 3.26 -23.62
C LEU A 513 10.72 2.90 -24.43
N LYS A 514 10.01 1.80 -24.11
CA LYS A 514 8.71 1.47 -24.73
C LYS A 514 7.68 2.58 -24.51
N ASN A 515 7.55 3.03 -23.26
CA ASN A 515 6.63 4.12 -22.92
C ASN A 515 6.99 5.43 -23.63
N GLN A 516 8.28 5.74 -23.79
CA GLN A 516 8.71 6.92 -24.58
C GLN A 516 8.41 6.78 -26.07
N ILE A 517 8.60 5.59 -26.65
CA ILE A 517 8.24 5.31 -28.04
C ILE A 517 6.73 5.45 -28.26
N ASP A 518 5.91 4.97 -27.32
CA ASP A 518 4.45 5.06 -27.41
C ASP A 518 3.96 6.51 -27.35
N ILE A 519 4.54 7.33 -26.45
CA ILE A 519 4.26 8.78 -26.39
C ILE A 519 4.66 9.46 -27.70
N LEU A 520 5.83 9.14 -28.26
CA LEU A 520 6.28 9.72 -29.51
C LEU A 520 5.43 9.26 -30.72
N ASN A 521 4.97 8.01 -30.76
CA ASN A 521 4.05 7.50 -31.79
C ASN A 521 2.69 8.24 -31.77
N ILE A 522 2.19 8.57 -30.57
CA ILE A 522 0.96 9.38 -30.41
C ILE A 522 1.18 10.80 -30.94
N ASN A 523 2.35 11.40 -30.72
CA ASN A 523 2.67 12.74 -31.22
C ASN A 523 2.88 12.78 -32.75
N VAL A 524 3.48 11.75 -33.33
CA VAL A 524 3.66 11.61 -34.80
C VAL A 524 2.33 11.41 -35.53
N SER A 525 1.32 10.82 -34.89
CA SER A 525 -0.02 10.70 -35.49
C SER A 525 -0.79 12.03 -35.48
N GLN A 526 -0.31 13.03 -34.74
CA GLN A 526 -0.90 14.37 -34.63
C GLN A 526 -0.15 15.46 -35.43
N THR A 527 1.10 15.22 -35.85
CA THR A 527 1.93 16.17 -36.62
C THR A 527 2.86 15.46 -37.62
N ASN A 528 3.01 15.99 -38.83
CA ASN A 528 3.79 15.37 -39.91
C ASN A 528 5.25 15.89 -39.96
N GLU A 529 6.00 15.71 -38.88
CA GLU A 529 7.42 16.08 -38.79
C GLU A 529 8.32 14.82 -38.87
N ASP A 530 9.18 14.77 -39.89
CA ASP A 530 10.09 13.64 -40.14
C ASP A 530 11.18 13.48 -39.05
N GLU A 531 11.39 14.51 -38.22
CA GLU A 531 12.35 14.51 -37.12
C GLU A 531 11.93 13.57 -35.98
N LEU A 532 10.64 13.55 -35.62
CA LEU A 532 10.07 12.64 -34.63
C LEU A 532 10.11 11.18 -35.08
N LYS A 533 9.91 10.92 -36.38
CA LYS A 533 10.03 9.57 -36.96
C LYS A 533 11.47 9.05 -36.89
N ASN A 534 12.47 9.92 -37.09
CA ASN A 534 13.88 9.57 -36.91
C ASN A 534 14.21 9.26 -35.45
N GLN A 535 13.71 10.04 -34.50
CA GLN A 535 13.89 9.74 -33.07
C GLN A 535 13.26 8.41 -32.66
N ILE A 536 12.04 8.11 -33.11
CA ILE A 536 11.39 6.80 -32.88
C ILE A 536 12.23 5.67 -33.48
N ARG A 537 12.87 5.88 -34.63
CA ARG A 537 13.72 4.86 -35.27
C ARG A 537 14.99 4.59 -34.46
N ILE A 538 15.60 5.63 -33.88
CA ILE A 538 16.76 5.50 -32.97
C ILE A 538 16.35 4.74 -31.71
N TYR A 539 15.26 5.15 -31.05
CA TYR A 539 14.80 4.48 -29.84
C TYR A 539 14.37 3.02 -30.09
N LYS A 540 13.80 2.69 -31.25
CA LYS A 540 13.51 1.31 -31.63
C LYS A 540 14.77 0.47 -31.86
N ALA A 541 15.86 1.08 -32.36
CA ALA A 541 17.14 0.40 -32.52
C ALA A 541 17.83 0.14 -31.17
N ASP A 542 17.77 1.12 -30.27
CA ASP A 542 18.27 0.98 -28.89
C ASP A 542 17.48 -0.10 -28.15
N LEU A 543 16.15 -0.08 -28.26
CA LEU A 543 15.26 -1.07 -27.65
C LEU A 543 15.61 -2.49 -28.07
N LYS A 544 15.82 -2.71 -29.37
CA LYS A 544 16.23 -4.02 -29.90
C LYS A 544 17.61 -4.46 -29.36
N THR A 545 18.51 -3.51 -29.16
CA THR A 545 19.84 -3.77 -28.56
C THR A 545 19.72 -4.17 -27.09
N TYR A 546 18.82 -3.53 -26.33
CA TYR A 546 18.53 -3.89 -24.94
C TYR A 546 17.81 -5.24 -24.82
N GLU A 547 16.86 -5.54 -25.71
CA GLU A 547 16.19 -6.85 -25.75
C GLU A 547 17.20 -7.98 -26.00
N GLN A 548 18.15 -7.80 -26.95
CA GLN A 548 19.21 -8.78 -27.19
C GLN A 548 20.12 -8.99 -25.97
N ARG A 549 20.51 -7.90 -25.28
CA ARG A 549 21.35 -8.01 -24.06
C ARG A 549 20.66 -8.76 -22.93
N ILE A 550 19.33 -8.59 -22.78
CA ILE A 550 18.55 -9.34 -21.79
C ILE A 550 18.52 -10.83 -22.16
N GLU A 551 18.36 -11.15 -23.44
CA GLU A 551 18.35 -12.54 -23.93
C GLU A 551 19.71 -13.22 -23.74
N ASP A 552 20.81 -12.53 -24.05
CA ASP A 552 22.18 -13.02 -23.84
C ASP A 552 22.45 -13.34 -22.35
N GLU A 553 21.95 -12.49 -21.44
CA GLU A 553 22.12 -12.67 -20.00
C GLU A 553 21.27 -13.84 -19.46
N ILE A 554 20.05 -14.04 -19.99
CA ILE A 554 19.19 -15.20 -19.69
C ILE A 554 19.85 -16.49 -20.17
N ASP A 555 20.45 -16.50 -21.35
CA ASP A 555 21.13 -17.67 -21.90
C ASP A 555 22.42 -18.00 -21.14
N MET A 556 23.15 -16.99 -20.66
CA MET A 556 24.30 -17.20 -19.77
C MET A 556 23.88 -17.88 -18.46
N ARG A 557 22.74 -17.44 -17.88
CA ARG A 557 22.16 -18.08 -16.70
C ARG A 557 21.73 -19.52 -16.96
N ARG A 558 21.09 -19.81 -18.10
CA ARG A 558 20.69 -21.18 -18.48
C ARG A 558 21.89 -22.12 -18.59
N LYS A 559 23.00 -21.66 -19.19
CA LYS A 559 24.24 -22.44 -19.28
C LYS A 559 24.80 -22.79 -17.90
N LEU A 560 24.88 -21.80 -17.00
CA LEU A 560 25.33 -22.01 -15.62
C LEU A 560 24.43 -22.97 -14.83
N GLU A 561 23.11 -22.89 -15.01
CA GLU A 561 22.15 -23.80 -14.36
C GLU A 561 22.29 -25.25 -14.85
N ILE A 562 22.60 -25.47 -16.13
CA ILE A 562 22.87 -26.79 -16.71
C ILE A 562 24.18 -27.37 -16.14
N ASP A 563 25.25 -26.58 -16.06
CA ASP A 563 26.54 -27.04 -15.52
C ASP A 563 26.41 -27.45 -14.04
N ILE A 564 25.66 -26.68 -13.24
CA ILE A 564 25.33 -27.03 -11.85
C ILE A 564 24.56 -28.35 -11.77
N LYS A 565 23.64 -28.58 -12.71
CA LYS A 565 22.84 -29.81 -12.75
C LYS A 565 23.72 -31.04 -13.03
N LEU A 566 24.63 -30.95 -14.00
CA LEU A 566 25.56 -32.03 -14.36
C LEU A 566 26.54 -32.37 -13.22
N LEU A 567 27.01 -31.35 -12.49
CA LEU A 567 27.87 -31.54 -11.31
C LEU A 567 27.12 -32.23 -10.16
N LYS A 568 25.85 -31.86 -9.93
CA LYS A 568 24.98 -32.49 -8.91
C LYS A 568 24.60 -33.93 -9.27
N GLU A 569 24.39 -34.23 -10.55
CA GLU A 569 24.11 -35.59 -11.02
C GLU A 569 25.32 -36.52 -10.84
N SER A 570 26.53 -36.01 -11.02
CA SER A 570 27.77 -36.76 -10.74
C SER A 570 27.94 -37.05 -9.24
N LEU A 571 27.60 -36.09 -8.37
CA LEU A 571 27.61 -36.26 -6.90
C LEU A 571 26.55 -37.28 -6.43
N ASN A 572 25.38 -37.31 -7.06
CA ASN A 572 24.31 -38.24 -6.72
C ASN A 572 24.58 -39.68 -7.16
N LYS A 573 25.32 -39.90 -8.26
CA LYS A 573 25.73 -41.25 -8.70
C LYS A 573 26.63 -41.95 -7.68
N GLU A 574 27.47 -41.21 -6.96
CA GLU A 574 28.30 -41.78 -5.88
C GLU A 574 27.50 -42.06 -4.59
N ASN A 575 26.41 -41.33 -4.34
CA ASN A 575 25.59 -41.46 -3.14
C ASN A 575 24.58 -42.64 -3.16
N ASN A 576 24.22 -43.19 -4.33
CA ASN A 576 23.07 -44.09 -4.50
C ASN A 576 23.33 -45.61 -4.30
N LYS A 577 24.31 -46.03 -3.49
CA LYS A 577 24.61 -47.45 -3.23
C LYS A 577 24.07 -48.04 -1.92
N ILE A 578 23.07 -47.43 -1.27
CA ILE A 578 22.63 -47.84 0.10
C ILE A 578 21.10 -47.93 0.23
N ASN A 579 20.54 -49.12 0.55
CA ASN A 579 19.13 -49.35 0.93
C ASN A 579 18.78 -48.70 2.29
N ARG A 580 17.55 -48.19 2.48
CA ARG A 580 17.16 -47.43 3.70
C ARG A 580 15.75 -47.75 4.19
N THR A 581 15.61 -47.86 5.53
CA THR A 581 14.35 -48.15 6.23
C THR A 581 14.11 -47.11 7.33
N TRP A 582 12.86 -46.67 7.53
CA TRP A 582 12.50 -45.64 8.50
C TRP A 582 11.37 -46.05 9.44
N HIS A 583 11.42 -45.57 10.68
CA HIS A 583 10.38 -45.80 11.71
C HIS A 583 9.87 -44.45 12.20
N VAL A 584 8.65 -44.08 11.83
CA VAL A 584 8.09 -42.73 12.02
C VAL A 584 6.86 -42.78 12.93
N ILE A 585 6.56 -41.70 13.66
CA ILE A 585 5.41 -41.66 14.57
C ILE A 585 4.27 -40.84 13.91
N ASP A 586 3.07 -41.41 13.83
CA ASP A 586 1.86 -40.73 13.35
C ASP A 586 1.52 -39.57 14.30
N GLY A 587 1.50 -38.35 13.76
CA GLY A 587 1.21 -37.14 14.52
C GLY A 587 -0.23 -37.05 15.04
N LYS A 588 -1.19 -37.79 14.47
CA LYS A 588 -2.59 -37.77 14.90
C LYS A 588 -2.91 -38.78 16.00
N ASN A 589 -2.30 -39.97 15.94
CA ASN A 589 -2.64 -41.10 16.82
C ASN A 589 -1.48 -41.62 17.70
N GLY A 590 -0.27 -41.09 17.55
CA GLY A 590 0.90 -41.48 18.37
C GLY A 590 1.44 -42.89 18.10
N LYS A 591 0.90 -43.63 17.13
CA LYS A 591 1.38 -44.96 16.73
C LYS A 591 2.65 -44.87 15.89
N ALA A 592 3.57 -45.81 16.08
CA ALA A 592 4.75 -45.96 15.22
C ALA A 592 4.37 -46.64 13.90
N ILE A 593 4.54 -45.91 12.80
CA ILE A 593 4.38 -46.36 11.42
C ILE A 593 5.77 -46.66 10.85
N LYS A 594 5.98 -47.88 10.34
CA LYS A 594 7.21 -48.26 9.62
C LYS A 594 7.05 -47.98 8.13
N ILE A 595 8.02 -47.28 7.54
CA ILE A 595 8.07 -46.97 6.11
C ILE A 595 9.32 -47.64 5.53
N VAL A 596 9.13 -48.53 4.55
CA VAL A 596 10.21 -49.24 3.85
C VAL A 596 10.24 -48.78 2.40
N LEU A 597 11.43 -48.45 1.89
CA LEU A 597 11.68 -48.19 0.47
C LEU A 597 12.52 -49.33 -0.11
N GLU A 598 11.86 -50.24 -0.81
CA GLU A 598 12.50 -51.34 -1.52
C GLU A 598 12.20 -51.20 -3.01
N ASN A 599 13.24 -51.19 -3.85
CA ASN A 599 13.11 -51.11 -5.31
C ASN A 599 12.20 -49.96 -5.80
N SER A 600 12.25 -48.79 -5.14
CA SER A 600 11.41 -47.61 -5.45
C SER A 600 9.92 -47.77 -5.13
N ILE A 601 9.55 -48.76 -4.31
CA ILE A 601 8.18 -48.97 -3.83
C ILE A 601 8.12 -48.65 -2.33
N PHE A 602 7.20 -47.78 -1.94
CA PHE A 602 6.92 -47.46 -0.55
C PHE A 602 5.91 -48.45 0.04
N THR A 603 6.19 -49.00 1.23
CA THR A 603 5.24 -49.84 1.97
C THR A 603 5.04 -49.34 3.41
N ILE A 604 3.80 -49.42 3.90
CA ILE A 604 3.41 -49.05 5.27
C ILE A 604 2.82 -50.29 5.96
N GLU A 605 3.44 -50.76 7.05
CA GLU A 605 3.01 -51.95 7.81
C GLU A 605 1.81 -51.66 8.76
N GLU A 606 0.64 -51.27 8.22
CA GLU A 606 -0.69 -51.49 8.85
C GLU A 606 -1.74 -51.57 7.71
N LYS A 607 -1.94 -52.78 7.14
CA LYS A 607 -3.00 -53.23 6.20
C LYS A 607 -3.23 -52.46 4.87
N GLU A 608 -2.99 -53.16 3.77
CA GLU A 608 -3.66 -53.08 2.44
C GLU A 608 -3.91 -51.72 1.78
N TYR A 609 -2.94 -50.81 1.84
CA TYR A 609 -2.90 -49.73 0.85
C TYR A 609 -1.51 -49.70 0.28
N LEU A 610 -1.38 -50.06 -0.99
CA LEU A 610 -0.49 -49.43 -1.99
C LEU A 610 -0.39 -50.32 -3.22
N ASN A 611 -1.41 -50.25 -4.06
CA ASN A 611 -1.24 -50.49 -5.50
C ASN A 611 -1.29 -49.16 -6.29
N GLY A 612 -1.11 -48.00 -5.62
CA GLY A 612 -1.29 -46.66 -6.18
C GLY A 612 -0.19 -45.67 -5.79
N ARG A 613 -0.06 -44.56 -6.53
CA ARG A 613 1.03 -43.57 -6.43
C ARG A 613 0.99 -42.77 -5.13
N VAL A 614 2.17 -42.42 -4.60
CA VAL A 614 2.34 -41.59 -3.39
C VAL A 614 2.82 -40.20 -3.77
N PHE A 615 2.28 -39.16 -3.12
CA PHE A 615 2.76 -37.78 -3.27
C PHE A 615 3.17 -37.19 -1.91
N ILE A 616 4.44 -36.77 -1.77
CA ILE A 616 4.99 -36.24 -0.52
C ILE A 616 5.22 -34.72 -0.66
N ARG A 617 4.71 -33.94 0.29
CA ARG A 617 4.95 -32.49 0.38
C ARG A 617 5.29 -32.07 1.81
N GLU A 618 5.86 -30.88 1.95
CA GLU A 618 5.99 -30.24 3.25
C GLU A 618 4.64 -29.68 3.74
N LEU A 619 4.57 -29.40 5.04
CA LEU A 619 3.42 -28.72 5.65
C LEU A 619 3.28 -27.30 5.08
N LYS A 620 2.05 -26.92 4.74
CA LYS A 620 1.69 -25.54 4.39
C LYS A 620 1.55 -24.68 5.64
N ASN A 621 1.64 -23.36 5.49
CA ASN A 621 1.61 -22.40 6.60
C ASN A 621 0.35 -22.54 7.48
N ASN A 622 -0.81 -22.86 6.89
CA ASN A 622 -2.07 -23.09 7.60
C ASN A 622 -2.13 -24.44 8.35
N GLU A 623 -1.23 -25.37 8.05
CA GLU A 623 -1.15 -26.69 8.71
C GLU A 623 -0.19 -26.67 9.91
N TYR A 624 0.62 -25.60 10.06
CA TYR A 624 1.58 -25.44 11.16
C TYR A 624 0.93 -25.34 12.54
N HIS A 625 -0.32 -24.88 12.64
CA HIS A 625 -1.02 -24.69 13.91
C HIS A 625 -1.26 -26.01 14.67
N TYR A 626 -1.26 -27.15 13.98
CA TYR A 626 -1.43 -28.47 14.59
C TYR A 626 -0.13 -29.05 15.19
N PHE A 627 1.03 -28.40 14.96
CA PHE A 627 2.34 -28.90 15.38
C PHE A 627 3.13 -27.86 16.19
N SER A 628 3.85 -28.30 17.23
CA SER A 628 4.80 -27.45 17.94
C SER A 628 5.96 -27.05 17.03
N GLU A 629 6.57 -25.87 17.24
CA GLU A 629 7.62 -25.33 16.37
C GLU A 629 8.77 -26.31 16.08
N ARG A 630 9.20 -27.07 17.09
CA ARG A 630 10.24 -28.11 16.93
C ARG A 630 9.81 -29.27 16.03
N LYS A 631 8.52 -29.62 16.00
CA LYS A 631 7.97 -30.71 15.18
C LYS A 631 7.57 -30.24 13.78
N ARG A 632 7.28 -28.95 13.56
CA ARG A 632 6.96 -28.37 12.23
C ARG A 632 8.07 -28.64 11.22
N ASN A 633 9.32 -28.38 11.60
CA ASN A 633 10.48 -28.56 10.73
C ASN A 633 10.83 -30.04 10.47
N LEU A 634 10.23 -30.96 11.22
CA LEU A 634 10.43 -32.41 11.12
C LEU A 634 9.24 -33.12 10.46
N ALA A 635 8.16 -32.41 10.13
CA ALA A 635 6.94 -33.02 9.64
C ALA A 635 6.81 -32.98 8.11
N LEU A 636 6.21 -34.03 7.54
CA LEU A 636 5.86 -34.17 6.13
C LEU A 636 4.41 -34.63 5.98
N VAL A 637 3.77 -34.24 4.89
CA VAL A 637 2.43 -34.67 4.51
C VAL A 637 2.55 -35.64 3.34
N ILE A 638 2.02 -36.84 3.52
CA ILE A 638 1.96 -37.90 2.53
C ILE A 638 0.51 -38.04 2.06
N HIS A 639 0.28 -37.89 0.76
CA HIS A 639 -1.00 -38.14 0.11
C HIS A 639 -0.97 -39.50 -0.57
N LEU A 640 -1.87 -40.38 -0.16
CA LEU A 640 -2.15 -41.65 -0.81
C LEU A 640 -3.26 -41.42 -1.83
N LEU A 641 -2.91 -41.51 -3.12
CA LEU A 641 -3.86 -41.23 -4.21
C LEU A 641 -4.73 -42.47 -4.47
N GLU A 642 -6.05 -42.32 -4.42
CA GLU A 642 -6.98 -43.40 -4.82
C GLU A 642 -7.15 -43.41 -6.34
N GLU A 643 -6.79 -44.51 -7.00
CA GLU A 643 -7.12 -44.71 -8.41
C GLU A 643 -8.58 -45.18 -8.53
N THR A 644 -9.54 -44.25 -8.57
CA THR A 644 -10.88 -44.57 -9.10
C THR A 644 -10.95 -44.21 -10.58
N ILE A 645 -10.85 -45.26 -11.39
CA ILE A 645 -11.44 -45.51 -12.72
C ILE A 645 -12.35 -44.38 -13.24
N ILE A 646 -12.00 -43.90 -14.44
CA ILE A 646 -12.89 -43.17 -15.35
C ILE A 646 -14.08 -44.09 -15.66
N ASN A 647 -15.18 -43.93 -14.93
CA ASN A 647 -16.47 -44.44 -15.36
C ASN A 647 -17.29 -43.27 -15.90
N SER A 648 -17.69 -43.45 -17.15
CA SER A 648 -18.78 -42.77 -17.83
C SER A 648 -19.93 -42.46 -16.88
N ASP A 649 -20.29 -41.18 -16.77
CA ASP A 649 -21.66 -40.78 -17.03
C ASP A 649 -21.78 -39.28 -17.35
N SER A 650 -22.69 -39.05 -18.27
CA SER A 650 -23.10 -37.82 -18.93
C SER A 650 -23.44 -36.67 -17.97
N SER A 651 -22.97 -35.47 -18.29
CA SER A 651 -23.78 -34.22 -18.35
C SER A 651 -22.96 -32.93 -18.24
N THR A 652 -21.78 -32.86 -18.84
CA THR A 652 -21.22 -31.55 -19.23
C THR A 652 -20.55 -31.70 -20.58
N PHE A 653 -21.23 -31.20 -21.61
CA PHE A 653 -20.71 -31.02 -22.96
C PHE A 653 -19.41 -30.21 -22.90
N SER A 654 -18.27 -30.89 -22.81
CA SER A 654 -16.97 -30.26 -22.99
C SER A 654 -16.79 -29.99 -24.48
N ARG A 655 -17.02 -28.75 -24.90
CA ARG A 655 -16.59 -28.25 -26.22
C ARG A 655 -15.05 -28.31 -26.24
N ARG A 656 -14.49 -29.47 -26.59
CA ARG A 656 -13.07 -29.63 -26.94
C ARG A 656 -12.81 -28.88 -28.25
N SER A 657 -11.71 -28.13 -28.32
CA SER A 657 -11.37 -27.39 -29.54
C SER A 657 -10.97 -28.35 -30.66
N ILE A 658 -11.33 -28.05 -31.91
CA ILE A 658 -11.08 -28.98 -33.03
C ILE A 658 -9.58 -29.30 -33.19
N LYS A 659 -8.70 -28.33 -32.94
CA LYS A 659 -7.24 -28.50 -32.95
C LYS A 659 -6.76 -29.52 -31.91
N SER A 660 -7.33 -29.52 -30.71
CA SER A 660 -6.98 -30.48 -29.66
C SER A 660 -7.38 -31.91 -30.04
N ILE A 661 -8.57 -32.08 -30.63
CA ILE A 661 -9.05 -33.39 -31.09
C ILE A 661 -8.23 -33.87 -32.30
N GLU A 662 -7.83 -32.98 -33.21
CA GLU A 662 -6.97 -33.29 -34.36
C GLU A 662 -5.56 -33.69 -33.94
N GLU A 663 -4.98 -33.03 -32.94
CA GLU A 663 -3.67 -33.40 -32.38
C GLU A 663 -3.71 -34.76 -31.66
N GLU A 664 -4.78 -35.04 -30.90
CA GLU A 664 -4.96 -36.35 -30.27
C GLU A 664 -5.18 -37.44 -31.32
N TYR A 665 -5.96 -37.16 -32.37
CA TYR A 665 -6.15 -38.07 -33.50
C TYR A 665 -4.82 -38.38 -34.20
N LYS A 666 -3.96 -37.38 -34.40
CA LYS A 666 -2.64 -37.56 -35.03
C LYS A 666 -1.72 -38.43 -34.16
N LYS A 667 -1.63 -38.16 -32.86
CA LYS A 667 -0.80 -38.93 -31.92
C LYS A 667 -1.28 -40.37 -31.80
N GLU A 668 -2.59 -40.60 -31.69
CA GLU A 668 -3.15 -41.94 -31.59
C GLU A 668 -2.92 -42.74 -32.89
N LYS A 669 -2.95 -42.09 -34.05
CA LYS A 669 -2.64 -42.72 -35.35
C LYS A 669 -1.17 -43.14 -35.47
N GLU A 670 -0.24 -42.36 -34.91
CA GLU A 670 1.18 -42.71 -34.84
C GLU A 670 1.40 -43.91 -33.90
N VAL A 671 0.73 -43.94 -32.74
CA VAL A 671 0.76 -45.09 -31.82
C VAL A 671 0.19 -46.34 -32.48
N PHE A 672 -0.95 -46.23 -33.16
CA PHE A 672 -1.56 -47.34 -33.89
C PHE A 672 -0.62 -47.93 -34.95
N PHE A 673 0.05 -47.07 -35.73
CA PHE A 673 1.00 -47.51 -36.75
C PHE A 673 2.24 -48.19 -36.13
N GLY A 674 2.75 -47.65 -35.02
CA GLY A 674 3.84 -48.28 -34.27
C GLY A 674 3.47 -49.66 -33.73
N LEU A 675 2.24 -49.81 -33.21
CA LEU A 675 1.73 -51.09 -32.72
C LEU A 675 1.52 -52.11 -33.85
N GLU A 676 1.03 -51.68 -35.03
CA GLU A 676 0.89 -52.55 -36.20
C GLU A 676 2.25 -53.09 -36.68
N GLN A 677 3.30 -52.25 -36.69
CA GLN A 677 4.65 -52.71 -37.04
C GLN A 677 5.22 -53.69 -36.01
N LEU A 678 4.99 -53.42 -34.71
CA LEU A 678 5.42 -54.32 -33.64
C LEU A 678 4.70 -55.67 -33.70
N ALA A 679 3.41 -55.70 -34.06
CA ALA A 679 2.64 -56.95 -34.18
C ALA A 679 3.16 -57.89 -35.29
N VAL A 680 3.85 -57.36 -36.31
CA VAL A 680 4.47 -58.18 -37.38
C VAL A 680 5.78 -58.82 -36.91
N ILE A 681 6.45 -58.23 -35.92
CA ILE A 681 7.79 -58.62 -35.46
C ILE A 681 7.70 -59.59 -34.25
N VAL A 682 6.61 -59.54 -33.48
CA VAL A 682 6.45 -60.29 -32.23
C VAL A 682 5.77 -61.65 -32.47
N PRO A 683 6.34 -62.78 -32.01
CA PRO A 683 5.78 -64.12 -32.22
C PRO A 683 4.44 -64.37 -31.51
N ASN A 684 3.58 -65.20 -32.13
CA ASN A 684 2.13 -65.31 -31.91
C ASN A 684 1.64 -65.51 -30.46
N GLU A 685 2.44 -66.08 -29.56
CA GLU A 685 2.00 -66.37 -28.18
C GLU A 685 2.03 -65.13 -27.26
N SER A 686 2.76 -64.07 -27.61
CA SER A 686 2.78 -62.78 -26.88
C SER A 686 2.03 -61.67 -27.60
N ALA A 687 1.44 -61.97 -28.77
CA ALA A 687 0.80 -60.97 -29.62
C ALA A 687 -0.62 -60.58 -29.15
N GLY A 688 -1.22 -61.34 -28.22
CA GLY A 688 -2.61 -61.12 -27.76
C GLY A 688 -2.86 -59.74 -27.14
N GLU A 689 -1.91 -59.23 -26.34
CA GLU A 689 -1.99 -57.89 -25.75
C GLU A 689 -1.79 -56.79 -26.80
N ILE A 690 -0.85 -56.98 -27.72
CA ILE A 690 -0.58 -56.03 -28.82
C ILE A 690 -1.81 -55.93 -29.74
N PHE A 691 -2.43 -57.06 -30.13
CA PHE A 691 -3.65 -57.04 -30.94
C PHE A 691 -4.85 -56.43 -30.20
N THR A 692 -4.93 -56.59 -28.88
CA THR A 692 -5.94 -55.94 -28.05
C THR A 692 -5.73 -54.42 -28.01
N GLN A 693 -4.48 -53.96 -27.89
CA GLN A 693 -4.13 -52.54 -27.94
C GLN A 693 -4.36 -51.93 -29.33
N ILE A 694 -4.03 -52.64 -30.41
CA ILE A 694 -4.36 -52.24 -31.79
C ILE A 694 -5.88 -52.09 -31.94
N LYS A 695 -6.67 -53.04 -31.44
CA LYS A 695 -8.13 -53.00 -31.50
C LYS A 695 -8.70 -51.80 -30.72
N ASN A 696 -8.15 -51.49 -29.55
CA ASN A 696 -8.59 -50.36 -28.73
C ASN A 696 -8.18 -49.01 -29.34
N SER A 697 -6.95 -48.90 -29.85
CA SER A 697 -6.47 -47.70 -30.54
C SER A 697 -7.28 -47.44 -31.82
N LYS A 698 -7.61 -48.48 -32.60
CA LYS A 698 -8.51 -48.37 -33.78
C LYS A 698 -9.91 -47.87 -33.43
N LYS A 699 -10.48 -48.33 -32.30
CA LYS A 699 -11.77 -47.81 -31.80
C LYS A 699 -11.65 -46.33 -31.42
N LYS A 700 -10.58 -45.94 -30.74
CA LYS A 700 -10.32 -44.55 -30.33
C LYS A 700 -10.12 -43.62 -31.54
N ILE A 701 -9.38 -44.06 -32.56
CA ILE A 701 -9.22 -43.35 -33.83
C ILE A 701 -10.57 -43.15 -34.53
N ASN A 702 -11.43 -44.17 -34.59
CA ASN A 702 -12.75 -44.05 -35.20
C ASN A 702 -13.68 -43.12 -34.41
N TYR A 703 -13.58 -43.12 -33.08
CA TYR A 703 -14.30 -42.19 -32.22
C TYR A 703 -13.84 -40.74 -32.44
N LEU A 704 -12.53 -40.48 -32.40
CA LEU A 704 -11.98 -39.15 -32.66
C LEU A 704 -12.33 -38.64 -34.07
N LYS A 705 -12.34 -39.53 -35.08
CA LYS A 705 -12.73 -39.18 -36.46
C LYS A 705 -14.22 -38.83 -36.58
N SER A 706 -15.10 -39.55 -35.88
CA SER A 706 -16.53 -39.22 -35.85
C SER A 706 -16.80 -37.94 -35.07
N GLU A 707 -16.03 -37.68 -34.02
CA GLU A 707 -16.09 -36.46 -33.21
C GLU A 707 -15.63 -35.23 -34.01
N ILE A 708 -14.51 -35.31 -34.74
CA ILE A 708 -14.05 -34.26 -35.68
C ILE A 708 -15.12 -33.99 -36.74
N SER A 709 -15.70 -35.04 -37.33
CA SER A 709 -16.76 -34.89 -38.34
C SER A 709 -18.04 -34.25 -37.77
N ARG A 710 -18.33 -34.48 -36.49
CA ARG A 710 -19.49 -33.91 -35.79
C ARG A 710 -19.27 -32.42 -35.47
N VAL A 711 -18.06 -32.06 -35.04
CA VAL A 711 -17.65 -30.67 -34.78
C VAL A 711 -17.57 -29.87 -36.09
N MET A 712 -17.07 -30.45 -37.18
CA MET A 712 -17.06 -29.78 -38.50
C MET A 712 -18.48 -29.61 -39.11
N LYS A 713 -19.41 -30.54 -38.84
CA LYS A 713 -20.82 -30.37 -39.24
C LYS A 713 -21.54 -29.33 -38.40
N GLN A 714 -21.16 -29.17 -37.13
CA GLN A 714 -21.65 -28.07 -36.29
C GLN A 714 -21.15 -26.71 -36.79
N SER A 715 -19.88 -26.59 -37.18
CA SER A 715 -19.33 -25.33 -37.72
C SER A 715 -19.92 -24.93 -39.09
N MET A 716 -20.36 -25.88 -39.91
CA MET A 716 -21.06 -25.57 -41.18
C MET A 716 -22.52 -25.15 -41.01
N ASN A 717 -23.19 -25.55 -39.92
CA ASN A 717 -24.56 -25.10 -39.61
C ASN A 717 -24.60 -23.88 -38.68
N GLU A 718 -23.50 -23.56 -37.98
CA GLU A 718 -23.36 -22.35 -37.13
C GLU A 718 -23.04 -21.07 -37.92
N ASN A 719 -22.67 -21.16 -39.21
CA ASN A 719 -22.44 -19.98 -40.06
C ASN A 719 -23.72 -19.29 -40.56
N GLN A 720 -24.92 -19.74 -40.17
CA GLN A 720 -26.19 -19.14 -40.60
C GLN A 720 -27.12 -18.72 -39.46
N LEU A 721 -26.76 -18.97 -38.20
CA LEU A 721 -27.45 -18.46 -37.01
C LEU A 721 -26.41 -18.26 -35.91
N ILE A 722 -25.95 -17.02 -35.71
CA ILE A 722 -25.68 -16.36 -34.42
C ILE A 722 -24.93 -15.05 -34.73
N ASN A 723 -25.74 -14.03 -35.01
CA ASN A 723 -25.44 -12.62 -34.84
C ASN A 723 -25.87 -12.13 -33.44
N GLU A 724 -26.02 -13.04 -32.47
CA GLU A 724 -26.40 -12.71 -31.09
C GLU A 724 -25.63 -13.61 -30.10
N ILE A 725 -24.89 -12.98 -29.19
CA ILE A 725 -24.01 -13.53 -28.13
C ILE A 725 -22.53 -13.57 -28.53
N SER A 726 -21.90 -12.39 -28.48
CA SER A 726 -20.46 -12.22 -28.27
C SER A 726 -20.24 -11.55 -26.92
N GLU A 727 -19.88 -12.31 -25.87
CA GLU A 727 -19.31 -11.72 -24.63
C GLU A 727 -18.54 -12.70 -23.70
N GLU A 728 -18.23 -13.95 -24.07
CA GLU A 728 -17.56 -14.90 -23.14
C GLU A 728 -16.24 -15.54 -23.64
N SER A 729 -15.49 -14.91 -24.56
CA SER A 729 -14.20 -15.46 -25.01
C SER A 729 -12.94 -14.82 -24.43
N ASP A 730 -13.02 -13.72 -23.68
CA ASP A 730 -11.82 -12.92 -23.36
C ASP A 730 -11.15 -13.21 -22.00
N ASN A 731 -11.67 -14.14 -21.17
CA ASN A 731 -11.18 -14.35 -19.79
C ASN A 731 -10.83 -15.80 -19.40
N LEU A 732 -10.42 -16.66 -20.36
CA LEU A 732 -10.03 -18.05 -20.09
C LEU A 732 -8.51 -18.24 -20.16
N HIS A 733 -7.88 -18.66 -19.05
CA HIS A 733 -6.44 -18.91 -18.95
C HIS A 733 -6.16 -20.40 -18.68
N GLU A 734 -5.16 -20.99 -19.35
CA GLU A 734 -4.83 -22.43 -19.22
C GLU A 734 -3.36 -22.64 -18.81
N TYR A 735 -3.12 -23.41 -17.74
CA TYR A 735 -1.78 -23.74 -17.24
C TYR A 735 -1.80 -25.04 -16.42
N ASN A 736 -0.83 -25.95 -16.63
CA ASN A 736 -0.77 -27.28 -15.95
C ASN A 736 -2.10 -28.07 -15.98
N ASN A 737 -2.79 -28.07 -17.13
CA ASN A 737 -4.12 -28.66 -17.35
C ASN A 737 -5.26 -28.05 -16.50
N HIS A 738 -5.02 -26.92 -15.83
CA HIS A 738 -6.08 -26.16 -15.15
C HIS A 738 -6.66 -25.11 -16.11
N ARG A 739 -8.00 -25.00 -16.14
CA ARG A 739 -8.73 -23.98 -16.92
C ARG A 739 -9.24 -22.91 -15.97
N PHE A 740 -8.43 -21.88 -15.78
CA PHE A 740 -8.69 -20.77 -14.88
C PHE A 740 -9.62 -19.73 -15.52
N ILE A 741 -10.61 -19.31 -14.74
CA ILE A 741 -11.39 -18.11 -15.00
C ILE A 741 -11.22 -17.11 -13.86
N GLN A 742 -11.35 -15.84 -14.19
CA GLN A 742 -11.37 -14.80 -13.17
C GLN A 742 -12.69 -14.84 -12.40
N LYS A 743 -12.61 -14.87 -11.07
CA LYS A 743 -13.76 -14.89 -10.17
C LYS A 743 -13.47 -14.06 -8.92
N ILE A 744 -14.46 -13.29 -8.49
CA ILE A 744 -14.44 -12.60 -7.21
C ILE A 744 -14.69 -13.63 -6.10
N VAL A 745 -13.73 -13.77 -5.18
CA VAL A 745 -13.86 -14.66 -4.00
C VAL A 745 -14.13 -13.86 -2.72
N GLY A 746 -14.61 -14.54 -1.68
CA GLY A 746 -14.90 -13.90 -0.40
C GLY A 746 -13.66 -13.33 0.28
N LYS A 747 -13.82 -12.26 1.08
CA LYS A 747 -12.72 -11.72 1.89
C LYS A 747 -12.20 -12.80 2.85
N GLY A 748 -10.89 -13.06 2.82
CA GLY A 748 -10.24 -14.08 3.65
C GLY A 748 -10.04 -15.44 2.95
N THR A 749 -10.43 -15.60 1.68
CA THR A 749 -10.08 -16.80 0.90
C THR A 749 -8.57 -16.89 0.72
N LEU A 750 -7.99 -18.06 1.03
CA LEU A 750 -6.56 -18.34 0.86
C LEU A 750 -6.28 -18.84 -0.55
N CYS A 751 -5.19 -18.35 -1.15
CA CYS A 751 -4.65 -18.90 -2.39
C CYS A 751 -4.04 -20.28 -2.12
N GLU A 752 -4.43 -21.30 -2.89
CA GLU A 752 -3.97 -22.68 -2.69
C GLU A 752 -2.51 -22.91 -3.09
N CYS A 753 -1.93 -22.03 -3.91
CA CYS A 753 -0.52 -22.05 -4.34
C CYS A 753 0.41 -21.48 -3.24
N CYS A 754 0.37 -20.16 -3.00
CA CYS A 754 1.24 -19.51 -2.02
C CYS A 754 0.74 -19.52 -0.56
N ASN A 755 -0.51 -19.94 -0.32
CA ASN A 755 -1.14 -19.98 1.00
C ASN A 755 -1.30 -18.60 1.68
N ASP A 756 -1.25 -17.50 0.91
CA ASP A 756 -1.59 -16.15 1.35
C ASP A 756 -3.04 -15.79 1.01
N ILE A 757 -3.57 -14.79 1.72
CA ILE A 757 -4.93 -14.30 1.49
C ILE A 757 -5.02 -13.64 0.11
N ILE A 758 -6.07 -13.95 -0.63
CA ILE A 758 -6.39 -13.27 -1.89
C ILE A 758 -6.92 -11.88 -1.55
N THR A 759 -6.08 -10.88 -1.79
CA THR A 759 -6.32 -9.47 -1.46
C THR A 759 -6.52 -8.66 -2.74
N GLY A 760 -7.30 -7.57 -2.67
CA GLY A 760 -7.62 -6.70 -3.81
C GLY A 760 -9.02 -6.10 -3.70
N VAL A 761 -9.31 -5.05 -4.49
CA VAL A 761 -10.56 -4.24 -4.43
C VAL A 761 -11.82 -5.10 -4.60
N PHE A 762 -11.72 -6.23 -5.30
CA PHE A 762 -12.79 -7.21 -5.44
C PHE A 762 -12.35 -8.64 -5.08
N CYS A 763 -11.21 -8.84 -4.40
CA CYS A 763 -10.65 -10.17 -4.15
C CYS A 763 -10.66 -11.05 -5.42
N ASN A 764 -10.19 -10.50 -6.55
CA ASN A 764 -10.15 -11.23 -7.82
C ASN A 764 -9.15 -12.39 -7.72
N ALA A 765 -9.64 -13.61 -7.89
CA ALA A 765 -8.86 -14.82 -7.95
C ALA A 765 -8.98 -15.46 -9.33
N TYR A 766 -7.99 -16.27 -9.69
CA TYR A 766 -8.13 -17.25 -10.75
C TYR A 766 -8.62 -18.56 -10.15
N TYR A 767 -9.70 -19.07 -10.72
CA TYR A 767 -10.43 -20.23 -10.25
C TYR A 767 -10.49 -21.28 -11.35
N CYS A 768 -9.94 -22.46 -11.09
CA CYS A 768 -9.99 -23.56 -12.05
C CYS A 768 -11.43 -24.12 -12.12
N LYS A 769 -12.03 -24.09 -13.32
CA LYS A 769 -13.40 -24.59 -13.55
C LYS A 769 -13.57 -26.07 -13.22
N GLU A 770 -12.48 -26.84 -13.18
CA GLU A 770 -12.53 -28.28 -13.12
C GLU A 770 -12.22 -28.89 -11.75
N CYS A 771 -11.19 -28.41 -11.06
CA CYS A 771 -10.79 -28.91 -9.74
C CYS A 771 -10.95 -27.87 -8.63
N HIS A 772 -11.50 -26.69 -8.97
CA HIS A 772 -11.78 -25.60 -8.05
C HIS A 772 -10.55 -24.98 -7.37
N TYR A 773 -9.35 -25.25 -7.92
CA TYR A 773 -8.10 -24.66 -7.48
C TYR A 773 -8.16 -23.13 -7.54
N THR A 774 -8.07 -22.49 -6.38
CA THR A 774 -8.23 -21.03 -6.26
C THR A 774 -6.89 -20.36 -5.96
N VAL A 775 -6.45 -19.43 -6.80
CA VAL A 775 -5.14 -18.78 -6.70
C VAL A 775 -5.18 -17.28 -7.02
N HIS A 776 -4.16 -16.52 -6.62
CA HIS A 776 -3.99 -15.14 -7.10
C HIS A 776 -3.85 -15.10 -8.63
N ASP A 777 -4.16 -13.95 -9.21
CA ASP A 777 -3.98 -13.62 -10.62
C ASP A 777 -2.52 -13.77 -11.10
N TYR A 778 -1.53 -13.58 -10.22
CA TYR A 778 -0.12 -13.86 -10.52
C TYR A 778 0.34 -15.28 -10.12
N CYS A 779 -0.42 -16.01 -9.30
CA CYS A 779 -0.04 -17.33 -8.81
C CYS A 779 -0.45 -18.49 -9.73
N TYR A 780 -1.31 -18.29 -10.72
CA TYR A 780 -1.77 -19.38 -11.59
C TYR A 780 -0.67 -20.00 -12.46
N LEU A 781 0.39 -19.24 -12.77
CA LEU A 781 1.58 -19.72 -13.47
C LEU A 781 2.58 -20.41 -12.54
N LEU A 782 2.32 -20.40 -11.22
CA LEU A 782 3.18 -20.97 -10.18
C LEU A 782 2.56 -22.23 -9.56
N VAL A 783 1.52 -22.79 -10.19
CA VAL A 783 0.81 -23.96 -9.66
C VAL A 783 1.68 -25.21 -9.74
N ASP A 784 1.97 -25.80 -8.57
CA ASP A 784 2.98 -26.86 -8.40
C ASP A 784 2.56 -28.26 -8.87
N TYR A 785 1.29 -28.48 -9.25
CA TYR A 785 0.80 -29.79 -9.71
C TYR A 785 -0.42 -29.68 -10.65
N SER A 786 -0.63 -30.71 -11.48
CA SER A 786 -1.67 -30.70 -12.51
C SER A 786 -3.09 -30.80 -11.95
N CYS A 787 -4.09 -30.44 -12.77
CA CYS A 787 -5.51 -30.52 -12.41
C CYS A 787 -5.95 -31.93 -12.01
N GLU A 788 -5.40 -32.95 -12.67
CA GLU A 788 -5.65 -34.36 -12.37
C GLU A 788 -5.04 -34.76 -11.02
N THR A 789 -3.80 -34.30 -10.72
CA THR A 789 -3.15 -34.56 -9.43
C THR A 789 -3.93 -33.91 -8.29
N LYS A 790 -4.44 -32.67 -8.47
CA LYS A 790 -5.29 -32.01 -7.46
C LYS A 790 -6.57 -32.80 -7.20
N LYS A 791 -7.29 -33.24 -8.24
CA LYS A 791 -8.49 -34.09 -8.11
C LYS A 791 -8.19 -35.41 -7.41
N ALA A 792 -7.02 -36.02 -7.66
CA ALA A 792 -6.59 -37.25 -7.02
C ALA A 792 -6.23 -37.03 -5.54
N ILE A 793 -5.61 -35.89 -5.19
CA ILE A 793 -5.31 -35.52 -3.80
C ILE A 793 -6.61 -35.26 -3.01
N ASP A 794 -7.58 -34.56 -3.59
CA ASP A 794 -8.84 -34.22 -2.90
C ASP A 794 -9.72 -35.45 -2.63
N LYS A 795 -9.57 -36.50 -3.44
CA LYS A 795 -10.25 -37.80 -3.24
C LYS A 795 -9.43 -38.79 -2.41
N GLY A 796 -8.12 -38.61 -2.34
CA GLY A 796 -7.19 -39.51 -1.68
C GLY A 796 -7.13 -39.34 -0.16
N LYS A 797 -6.31 -40.15 0.50
CA LYS A 797 -6.12 -40.11 1.95
C LYS A 797 -4.84 -39.36 2.32
N THR A 798 -4.96 -38.35 3.19
CA THR A 798 -3.81 -37.58 3.68
C THR A 798 -3.32 -38.07 5.05
N ILE A 799 -2.03 -38.35 5.15
CA ILE A 799 -1.33 -38.76 6.38
C ILE A 799 -0.26 -37.72 6.71
N VAL A 800 -0.11 -37.35 7.98
CA VAL A 800 0.97 -36.46 8.44
C VAL A 800 1.92 -37.22 9.34
N ILE A 801 3.20 -37.21 9.00
CA ILE A 801 4.25 -37.91 9.71
C ILE A 801 5.25 -36.94 10.32
N VAL A 802 5.78 -37.25 11.50
CA VAL A 802 6.83 -36.45 12.16
C VAL A 802 8.11 -37.27 12.23
N CYS A 803 9.12 -36.88 11.45
CA CYS A 803 10.44 -37.52 11.41
C CYS A 803 11.23 -37.28 12.71
N LYS A 804 12.19 -38.15 13.01
CA LYS A 804 13.01 -38.05 14.23
C LYS A 804 14.15 -37.02 14.10
N SER A 805 14.63 -36.80 12.88
CA SER A 805 15.67 -35.80 12.57
C SER A 805 15.43 -35.12 11.22
N LEU A 806 16.09 -33.97 11.01
CA LEU A 806 16.02 -33.25 9.73
C LEU A 806 16.62 -34.07 8.58
N GLU A 807 17.70 -34.81 8.86
CA GLU A 807 18.35 -35.71 7.89
C GLU A 807 17.40 -36.84 7.46
N GLU A 808 16.60 -37.38 8.39
CA GLU A 808 15.58 -38.38 8.09
C GLU A 808 14.47 -37.78 7.21
N LYS A 809 14.01 -36.58 7.55
CA LYS A 809 13.00 -35.83 6.77
C LYS A 809 13.48 -35.59 5.34
N GLU A 810 14.69 -35.06 5.16
CA GLU A 810 15.25 -34.79 3.84
C GLU A 810 15.44 -36.06 3.01
N SER A 811 15.88 -37.15 3.65
CA SER A 811 16.05 -38.43 2.97
C SER A 811 14.73 -39.03 2.50
N LEU A 812 13.68 -38.91 3.30
CA LEU A 812 12.34 -39.41 2.95
C LEU A 812 11.68 -38.55 1.87
N PHE A 813 11.85 -37.23 1.95
CA PHE A 813 11.34 -36.28 0.96
C PHE A 813 11.98 -36.48 -0.42
N LYS A 814 13.28 -36.74 -0.47
CA LYS A 814 14.01 -37.05 -1.72
C LYS A 814 13.63 -38.38 -2.34
N ALA A 815 13.20 -39.35 -1.53
CA ALA A 815 12.81 -40.66 -2.03
C ALA A 815 11.40 -40.68 -2.65
N GLY A 816 10.51 -39.77 -2.22
CA GLY A 816 9.12 -39.69 -2.71
C GLY A 816 8.89 -38.72 -3.88
N LYS A 817 9.91 -37.95 -4.26
CA LYS A 817 9.97 -37.19 -5.53
C LYS A 817 10.64 -38.04 -6.59
#